data_AF-A0A2J6WFL0-F1
#
_entry.id   AF-A0A2J6WFL0-F1
#
_cell.length_a   1.000
_cell.length_b   1.000
_cell.length_c   1.000
_cell.angle_alpha   90.00
_cell.angle_beta   90.00
_cell.angle_gamma   90.00
#
_symmetry.space_group_name_H-M   'P 1'
#
loop_
_entity.id
_entity.type
_entity.pdbx_description
1 polymer ?
#
loop_
_entity_poly.entity_id
_entity_poly.type
_entity_poly.pdbx_seq_one_letter_code
_entity_poly.pdbx_strand_id
1 'polypeptide(L)'
;MVIKKEHALVLEKMMSDVDAGLLATDLSQLDNDTVRELDLMGLVRFETPAKLILTYTGRALANVLRELYSLGPKPNLEEESYESQNVVVVEKRGLAKPEEWDPDFRFIGSEIIAFLDAANRAERVGPLGIEPLMERGLALKVRNQETKKEYYTLSEQGKAILDIYSVSPKLIIDSELADVIRGLPVGPARSSEIKLSVKNSHLLESMRLIAYSVPNGEIFSFTALGQAVKKTLMLGGFGEGTVLSEDILKAIADWYDERKITDVALVTLQSLGYVDGDGNLLLAGEWALEVYRLLKDGPRKEIWSFDIEEGEMMALRAIKALWEKAKTNKNERPTLENLKKEMIDRRIKQYKELIDRYGRKLNEMPEKYQQIAKAFEDAKDLTAWYEGYFDLRADLHSMEGFELIRSTIDDEGKEVFEITEWGEKVLDRNVQSVSSDSVKAITITRKTFSSPNLEWVKKAEEEGLVGSKEPTKNGYFFANLAEHIERLPLITKFERTVFSLIPEKGANINEVIDKLKDQFEEDRIRFALEKLEARHLIEILPDGNIIETEAGKLMDKALSGVPTGLGFPVNPLLVRVLRALREVGTLYVKERKVRILPKNIKEALKISGLSKDAFQDALELARAAGYIGETSINEQGLLLLEAVEKMSSKKDLVSYHEILD
;
A
#
# COMPACT_ATOMS: atom_id res chain seq x y z
N MET A 1 -8.43 16.75 -7.34
CA MET A 1 -9.32 17.16 -8.43
C MET A 1 -10.73 16.79 -8.04
N VAL A 2 -11.64 17.76 -8.11
CA VAL A 2 -13.05 17.60 -7.76
C VAL A 2 -13.90 18.23 -8.86
N ILE A 3 -14.76 17.46 -9.52
CA ILE A 3 -15.66 17.97 -10.57
C ILE A 3 -17.09 17.69 -10.16
N LYS A 4 -17.87 18.77 -10.07
CA LYS A 4 -19.28 18.80 -9.67
C LYS A 4 -20.07 19.53 -10.76
N LYS A 5 -21.37 19.65 -10.56
CA LYS A 5 -22.27 20.38 -11.45
C LYS A 5 -21.77 21.79 -11.78
N GLU A 6 -21.38 22.57 -10.77
CA GLU A 6 -20.95 23.96 -10.97
C GLU A 6 -19.70 24.04 -11.86
N HIS A 7 -18.73 23.15 -11.61
CA HIS A 7 -17.51 23.04 -12.41
C HIS A 7 -17.82 22.72 -13.87
N ALA A 8 -18.69 21.73 -14.11
CA ALA A 8 -19.06 21.31 -15.45
C ALA A 8 -19.76 22.43 -16.23
N LEU A 9 -20.65 23.20 -15.57
CA LEU A 9 -21.32 24.35 -16.17
C LEU A 9 -20.33 25.45 -16.57
N VAL A 10 -19.34 25.76 -15.71
CA VAL A 10 -18.30 26.73 -16.03
C VAL A 10 -17.45 26.26 -17.21
N LEU A 11 -17.01 25.01 -17.22
CA LEU A 11 -16.21 24.44 -18.31
C LEU A 11 -16.98 24.45 -19.64
N GLU A 12 -18.27 24.10 -19.64
CA GLU A 12 -19.11 24.12 -20.85
C GLU A 12 -19.34 25.55 -21.37
N LYS A 13 -19.55 26.51 -20.46
CA LYS A 13 -19.65 27.93 -20.81
C LYS A 13 -18.36 28.44 -21.45
N MET A 14 -17.21 28.15 -20.85
CA MET A 14 -15.91 28.56 -21.40
C MET A 14 -15.62 27.90 -22.76
N MET A 15 -16.00 26.63 -22.93
CA MET A 15 -15.90 25.98 -24.25
C MET A 15 -16.83 26.61 -25.28
N SER A 16 -18.06 26.96 -24.90
CA SER A 16 -19.01 27.66 -25.78
C SER A 16 -18.49 29.03 -26.22
N ASP A 17 -17.81 29.75 -25.33
CA ASP A 17 -17.15 31.03 -25.67
C ASP A 17 -16.02 30.82 -26.68
N VAL A 18 -15.21 29.77 -26.50
CA VAL A 18 -14.15 29.38 -27.46
C VAL A 18 -14.75 29.02 -28.81
N ASP A 19 -15.84 28.25 -28.85
CA ASP A 19 -16.54 27.87 -30.09
C ASP A 19 -17.13 29.11 -30.80
N ALA A 20 -17.57 30.11 -30.03
CA ALA A 20 -18.03 31.40 -30.53
C ALA A 20 -16.88 32.34 -30.97
N GLY A 21 -15.62 31.90 -30.89
CA GLY A 21 -14.45 32.67 -31.29
C GLY A 21 -13.98 33.72 -30.27
N LEU A 22 -14.48 33.67 -29.03
CA LEU A 22 -14.01 34.53 -27.95
C LEU A 22 -12.66 34.05 -27.44
N LEU A 23 -11.73 34.99 -27.20
CA LEU A 23 -10.38 34.68 -26.74
C LEU A 23 -10.32 34.34 -25.23
N ALA A 24 -11.27 34.83 -24.44
CA ALA A 24 -11.34 34.62 -23.01
C ALA A 24 -12.77 34.87 -22.48
N THR A 25 -13.11 34.21 -21.37
CA THR A 25 -14.39 34.38 -20.67
C THR A 25 -14.25 35.44 -19.57
N ASP A 26 -15.27 36.28 -19.41
CA ASP A 26 -15.30 37.32 -18.38
C ASP A 26 -15.62 36.70 -17.01
N LEU A 27 -14.79 37.02 -16.00
CA LEU A 27 -14.98 36.55 -14.63
C LEU A 27 -16.33 36.99 -14.06
N SER A 28 -16.87 38.15 -14.47
CA SER A 28 -18.15 38.65 -13.95
C SER A 28 -19.35 37.77 -14.28
N GLN A 29 -19.18 36.81 -15.20
CA GLN A 29 -20.22 35.88 -15.63
C GLN A 29 -20.15 34.54 -14.89
N LEU A 30 -19.14 34.34 -14.04
CA LEU A 30 -18.83 33.08 -13.40
C LEU A 30 -18.85 33.21 -11.87
N ASP A 31 -19.06 32.10 -11.19
CA ASP A 31 -18.93 32.04 -9.74
C ASP A 31 -17.44 32.02 -9.33
N ASN A 32 -17.04 32.96 -8.47
CA ASN A 32 -15.64 33.16 -8.09
C ASN A 32 -15.06 31.96 -7.32
N ASP A 33 -15.86 31.33 -6.46
CA ASP A 33 -15.39 30.19 -5.66
C ASP A 33 -15.15 28.97 -6.55
N THR A 34 -16.08 28.69 -7.48
CA THR A 34 -15.95 27.65 -8.51
C THR A 34 -14.73 27.89 -9.41
N VAL A 35 -14.50 29.14 -9.83
CA VAL A 35 -13.31 29.50 -10.63
C VAL A 35 -12.02 29.26 -9.84
N ARG A 36 -11.99 29.62 -8.54
CA ARG A 36 -10.82 29.40 -7.68
C ARG A 36 -10.51 27.90 -7.55
N GLU A 37 -11.53 27.06 -7.38
CA GLU A 37 -11.37 25.60 -7.38
C GLU A 37 -10.78 25.10 -8.71
N LEU A 38 -11.31 25.53 -9.87
CA LEU A 38 -10.80 25.17 -11.20
C LEU A 38 -9.36 25.65 -11.46
N ASP A 39 -8.99 26.83 -10.97
CA ASP A 39 -7.63 27.37 -11.12
C ASP A 39 -6.63 26.55 -10.30
N LEU A 40 -6.99 26.18 -9.06
CA LEU A 40 -6.17 25.32 -8.20
C LEU A 40 -6.01 23.91 -8.78
N MET A 41 -7.03 23.40 -9.48
CA MET A 41 -6.94 22.15 -10.24
C MET A 41 -6.10 22.27 -11.51
N GLY A 42 -5.69 23.48 -11.91
CA GLY A 42 -4.92 23.74 -13.13
C GLY A 42 -5.76 23.63 -14.42
N LEU A 43 -7.09 23.73 -14.33
CA LEU A 43 -8.02 23.60 -15.45
C LEU A 43 -8.32 24.94 -16.12
N VAL A 44 -8.25 26.02 -15.36
CA VAL A 44 -8.35 27.40 -15.87
C VAL A 44 -7.12 28.19 -15.45
N ARG A 45 -6.90 29.33 -16.10
CA ARG A 45 -5.93 30.34 -15.65
C ARG A 45 -6.41 31.74 -16.00
N PHE A 46 -5.98 32.70 -15.20
CA PHE A 46 -6.20 34.12 -15.48
C PHE A 46 -5.25 34.58 -16.58
N GLU A 47 -5.81 35.12 -17.67
CA GLU A 47 -5.06 35.86 -18.70
C GLU A 47 -4.88 37.32 -18.26
N THR A 48 -5.92 37.87 -17.62
CA THR A 48 -5.89 39.17 -16.92
C THR A 48 -6.71 39.04 -15.63
N PRO A 49 -6.66 39.99 -14.69
CA PRO A 49 -7.44 39.92 -13.45
C PRO A 49 -8.96 39.76 -13.65
N ALA A 50 -9.50 40.10 -14.82
CA ALA A 50 -10.92 39.99 -15.14
C ALA A 50 -11.25 38.93 -16.21
N LYS A 51 -10.25 38.26 -16.79
CA LYS A 51 -10.46 37.33 -17.92
C LYS A 51 -9.77 36.00 -17.72
N LEU A 52 -10.50 34.93 -18.01
CA LEU A 52 -10.08 33.54 -17.83
C LEU A 52 -9.98 32.82 -19.18
N ILE A 53 -9.04 31.89 -19.25
CA ILE A 53 -8.91 30.95 -20.36
C ILE A 53 -8.78 29.52 -19.84
N LEU A 54 -9.25 28.56 -20.64
CA LEU A 54 -9.03 27.14 -20.37
C LEU A 54 -7.54 26.81 -20.57
N THR A 55 -6.98 26.03 -19.65
CA THR A 55 -5.68 25.41 -19.87
C THR A 55 -5.81 24.24 -20.87
N TYR A 56 -4.69 23.63 -21.25
CA TYR A 56 -4.71 22.41 -22.07
C TYR A 56 -5.53 21.30 -21.40
N THR A 57 -5.29 21.06 -20.11
CA THR A 57 -6.02 20.06 -19.32
C THR A 57 -7.48 20.44 -19.12
N GLY A 58 -7.79 21.72 -18.92
CA GLY A 58 -9.18 22.21 -18.86
C GLY A 58 -9.96 21.95 -20.14
N ARG A 59 -9.35 22.23 -21.30
CA ARG A 59 -9.95 21.92 -22.61
C ARG A 59 -10.13 20.42 -22.83
N ALA A 60 -9.12 19.61 -22.47
CA ALA A 60 -9.21 18.17 -22.57
C ALA A 60 -10.37 17.60 -21.72
N LEU A 61 -10.50 18.05 -20.47
CA LEU A 61 -11.60 17.64 -19.59
C LEU A 61 -12.97 18.05 -20.13
N ALA A 62 -13.10 19.29 -20.63
CA ALA A 62 -14.36 19.77 -21.19
C ALA A 62 -14.77 18.98 -22.44
N ASN A 63 -13.81 18.56 -23.27
CA ASN A 63 -14.07 17.67 -24.39
C ASN A 63 -14.53 16.27 -23.94
N VAL A 64 -13.86 15.69 -22.93
CA VAL A 64 -14.28 14.41 -22.34
C VAL A 64 -15.73 14.48 -21.83
N LEU A 65 -16.09 15.57 -21.15
CA LEU A 65 -17.46 15.81 -20.69
C LEU A 65 -18.45 15.88 -21.86
N ARG A 66 -18.14 16.64 -22.93
CA ARG A 66 -18.97 16.74 -24.13
C ARG A 66 -19.16 15.40 -24.84
N GLU A 67 -18.11 14.59 -24.92
CA GLU A 67 -18.20 13.21 -25.44
C GLU A 67 -19.15 12.36 -24.59
N LEU A 68 -19.02 12.40 -23.26
CA LEU A 68 -19.93 11.70 -22.35
C LEU A 68 -21.38 12.18 -22.49
N TYR A 69 -21.61 13.48 -22.67
CA TYR A 69 -22.95 14.03 -22.92
C TYR A 69 -23.55 13.54 -24.23
N SER A 70 -22.73 13.40 -25.26
CA SER A 70 -23.18 12.91 -26.57
C SER A 70 -23.64 11.44 -26.55
N LEU A 71 -23.03 10.63 -25.68
CA LEU A 71 -23.40 9.23 -25.46
C LEU A 71 -24.72 9.09 -24.69
N GLY A 72 -25.02 10.05 -23.80
CA GLY A 72 -26.21 10.07 -22.97
C GLY A 72 -26.20 9.06 -21.80
N PRO A 73 -27.04 9.25 -20.78
CA PRO A 73 -26.98 8.46 -19.53
C PRO A 73 -27.55 7.04 -19.65
N LYS A 74 -28.24 6.72 -20.74
CA LYS A 74 -28.85 5.40 -20.92
C LYS A 74 -27.80 4.39 -21.37
N PRO A 75 -27.83 3.14 -20.87
CA PRO A 75 -26.95 2.10 -21.38
C PRO A 75 -27.18 1.87 -22.87
N ASN A 76 -26.11 2.02 -23.65
CA ASN A 76 -26.05 1.65 -25.05
C ASN A 76 -25.41 0.26 -25.13
N LEU A 77 -26.13 -0.67 -25.77
CA LEU A 77 -25.62 -2.00 -26.10
C LEU A 77 -24.99 -1.90 -27.49
N GLU A 78 -23.67 -1.95 -27.56
CA GLU A 78 -22.90 -1.81 -28.81
C GLU A 78 -21.95 -3.00 -28.93
N GLU A 79 -22.20 -3.93 -29.87
CA GLU A 79 -21.22 -4.97 -30.22
C GLU A 79 -20.21 -4.44 -31.23
N GLU A 80 -19.39 -3.47 -30.82
CA GLU A 80 -18.30 -2.93 -31.63
C GLU A 80 -16.93 -3.48 -31.20
N SER A 81 -16.04 -3.68 -32.17
CA SER A 81 -14.66 -4.09 -31.91
C SER A 81 -13.88 -2.93 -31.29
N TYR A 82 -13.32 -3.14 -30.10
CA TYR A 82 -12.52 -2.12 -29.42
C TYR A 82 -11.08 -2.15 -29.94
N GLU A 83 -10.59 -1.03 -30.50
CA GLU A 83 -9.41 -0.92 -31.38
C GLU A 83 -8.05 -1.46 -30.84
N SER A 84 -7.97 -1.94 -29.60
CA SER A 84 -6.72 -2.33 -28.96
C SER A 84 -6.68 -3.72 -28.33
N GLN A 85 -7.80 -4.46 -28.26
CA GLN A 85 -7.85 -5.78 -27.61
C GLN A 85 -8.86 -6.69 -28.34
N ASN A 86 -8.65 -8.01 -28.34
CA ASN A 86 -9.59 -9.03 -28.86
C ASN A 86 -10.90 -9.07 -28.03
N VAL A 87 -11.59 -7.94 -27.89
CA VAL A 87 -12.75 -7.71 -27.03
C VAL A 87 -13.82 -6.94 -27.78
N VAL A 88 -15.06 -7.21 -27.43
CA VAL A 88 -16.25 -6.53 -27.95
C VAL A 88 -16.90 -5.80 -26.79
N VAL A 89 -17.32 -4.56 -27.01
CA VAL A 89 -18.11 -3.83 -26.02
C VAL A 89 -19.47 -4.53 -25.86
N VAL A 90 -19.96 -4.64 -24.63
CA VAL A 90 -21.28 -5.21 -24.33
C VAL A 90 -22.20 -4.12 -23.82
N GLU A 91 -21.64 -3.22 -23.01
CA GLU A 91 -22.38 -2.12 -22.41
C GLU A 91 -21.47 -0.92 -22.24
N LYS A 92 -21.99 0.25 -22.67
CA LYS A 92 -21.38 1.56 -22.47
C LYS A 92 -22.48 2.55 -22.07
N ARG A 93 -22.14 3.56 -21.28
CA ARG A 93 -23.03 4.69 -20.99
C ARG A 93 -22.25 6.00 -20.97
N GLY A 94 -22.95 7.10 -21.19
CA GLY A 94 -22.46 8.46 -21.04
C GLY A 94 -23.10 9.16 -19.84
N LEU A 95 -23.22 10.46 -19.92
CA LEU A 95 -23.79 11.31 -18.87
C LEU A 95 -24.95 12.14 -19.41
N ALA A 96 -25.86 12.54 -18.52
CA ALA A 96 -26.77 13.65 -18.79
C ALA A 96 -25.96 14.96 -18.87
N LYS A 97 -26.55 15.98 -19.50
CA LYS A 97 -25.96 17.33 -19.50
C LYS A 97 -25.88 17.90 -18.07
N PRO A 98 -24.92 18.79 -17.76
CA PRO A 98 -24.65 19.20 -16.39
C PRO A 98 -25.84 19.93 -15.75
N GLU A 99 -26.72 20.57 -16.53
CA GLU A 99 -27.95 21.20 -16.02
C GLU A 99 -28.89 20.20 -15.34
N GLU A 100 -28.88 18.94 -15.78
CA GLU A 100 -29.72 17.85 -15.30
C GLU A 100 -29.08 17.06 -14.14
N TRP A 101 -27.83 17.36 -13.78
CA TRP A 101 -27.17 16.68 -12.67
C TRP A 101 -27.85 17.03 -11.35
N ASP A 102 -27.95 16.03 -10.46
CA ASP A 102 -28.28 16.26 -9.06
C ASP A 102 -27.25 17.24 -8.45
N PRO A 103 -27.65 18.24 -7.66
CA PRO A 103 -26.72 19.17 -7.00
C PRO A 103 -25.63 18.47 -6.18
N ASP A 104 -25.95 17.33 -5.56
CA ASP A 104 -25.00 16.56 -4.74
C ASP A 104 -24.19 15.57 -5.59
N PHE A 105 -24.51 15.42 -6.89
CA PHE A 105 -23.76 14.55 -7.77
C PHE A 105 -22.35 15.07 -8.02
N ARG A 106 -21.40 14.25 -7.60
CA ARG A 106 -19.99 14.45 -7.82
C ARG A 106 -19.49 13.57 -8.96
N PHE A 107 -19.19 14.19 -10.10
CA PHE A 107 -18.64 13.49 -11.26
C PHE A 107 -17.24 12.94 -10.96
N ILE A 108 -16.33 13.78 -10.44
CA ILE A 108 -14.99 13.33 -10.06
C ILE A 108 -14.69 13.73 -8.62
N GLY A 109 -14.13 12.77 -7.89
CA GLY A 109 -13.51 12.96 -6.60
C GLY A 109 -12.30 12.07 -6.40
N SER A 110 -11.59 12.23 -5.28
CA SER A 110 -10.45 11.39 -4.94
C SER A 110 -10.80 9.89 -4.89
N GLU A 111 -12.03 9.55 -4.48
CA GLU A 111 -12.56 8.18 -4.52
C GLU A 111 -12.68 7.64 -5.96
N ILE A 112 -13.17 8.47 -6.90
CA ILE A 112 -13.28 8.10 -8.31
C ILE A 112 -11.91 7.96 -8.96
N ILE A 113 -10.99 8.88 -8.64
CA ILE A 113 -9.61 8.80 -9.13
C ILE A 113 -8.91 7.54 -8.60
N ALA A 114 -9.15 7.15 -7.35
CA ALA A 114 -8.60 5.90 -6.80
C ALA A 114 -9.14 4.66 -7.54
N PHE A 115 -10.43 4.65 -7.91
CA PHE A 115 -10.98 3.59 -8.75
C PHE A 115 -10.37 3.56 -10.15
N LEU A 116 -10.17 4.72 -10.78
CA LEU A 116 -9.51 4.80 -12.09
C LEU A 116 -8.07 4.31 -12.04
N ASP A 117 -7.28 4.72 -11.04
CA ASP A 117 -5.90 4.25 -10.87
C ASP A 117 -5.86 2.73 -10.64
N ALA A 118 -6.68 2.22 -9.73
CA ALA A 118 -6.75 0.80 -9.44
C ALA A 118 -7.11 -0.02 -10.69
N ALA A 119 -8.14 0.42 -11.42
CA ALA A 119 -8.58 -0.27 -12.62
C ALA A 119 -7.57 -0.19 -13.78
N ASN A 120 -6.87 0.94 -13.92
CA ASN A 120 -5.83 1.11 -14.92
C ASN A 120 -4.64 0.17 -14.65
N ARG A 121 -4.22 0.05 -13.39
CA ARG A 121 -3.12 -0.82 -12.97
C ARG A 121 -3.46 -2.31 -13.12
N ALA A 122 -4.72 -2.67 -12.88
CA ALA A 122 -5.20 -4.04 -13.04
C ALA A 122 -5.76 -4.34 -14.45
N GLU A 123 -5.76 -3.38 -15.38
CA GLU A 123 -6.41 -3.46 -16.71
C GLU A 123 -7.89 -3.89 -16.69
N ARG A 124 -8.54 -3.79 -15.53
CA ARG A 124 -9.91 -4.21 -15.27
C ARG A 124 -10.48 -3.48 -14.05
N VAL A 125 -11.77 -3.25 -14.03
CA VAL A 125 -12.45 -2.59 -12.91
C VAL A 125 -12.80 -3.62 -11.82
N GLY A 126 -12.38 -3.36 -10.59
CA GLY A 126 -12.69 -4.19 -9.42
C GLY A 126 -14.13 -3.99 -8.92
N PRO A 127 -14.68 -4.91 -8.10
CA PRO A 127 -16.09 -4.92 -7.71
C PRO A 127 -16.62 -3.61 -7.17
N LEU A 128 -15.83 -2.95 -6.33
CA LEU A 128 -16.23 -1.70 -5.68
C LEU A 128 -16.30 -0.53 -6.65
N GLY A 129 -15.55 -0.59 -7.76
CA GLY A 129 -15.49 0.45 -8.79
C GLY A 129 -16.51 0.28 -9.91
N ILE A 130 -17.14 -0.90 -10.07
CA ILE A 130 -18.03 -1.19 -11.22
C ILE A 130 -19.15 -0.16 -11.32
N GLU A 131 -19.99 -0.08 -10.29
CA GLU A 131 -21.14 0.83 -10.30
C GLU A 131 -20.70 2.31 -10.37
N PRO A 132 -19.81 2.81 -9.47
CA PRO A 132 -19.39 4.21 -9.50
C PRO A 132 -18.75 4.66 -10.81
N LEU A 133 -17.89 3.84 -11.43
CA LEU A 133 -17.23 4.19 -12.69
C LEU A 133 -18.13 4.01 -13.90
N MET A 134 -18.99 2.99 -13.88
CA MET A 134 -19.94 2.83 -14.97
C MET A 134 -20.86 4.06 -15.01
N GLU A 135 -21.37 4.61 -13.89
CA GLU A 135 -22.45 5.63 -13.87
C GLU A 135 -22.14 6.91 -14.64
N ARG A 136 -21.13 7.66 -14.20
CA ARG A 136 -19.78 7.63 -14.75
C ARG A 136 -19.58 7.88 -16.25
N GLY A 137 -19.85 6.82 -17.02
CA GLY A 137 -19.31 6.57 -18.36
C GLY A 137 -17.80 6.31 -18.42
N LEU A 138 -17.17 6.03 -17.26
CA LEU A 138 -15.72 5.86 -17.13
C LEU A 138 -15.26 4.41 -17.17
N ALA A 139 -16.22 3.48 -17.16
CA ALA A 139 -16.01 2.06 -17.35
C ALA A 139 -16.93 1.53 -18.45
N LEU A 140 -16.55 0.38 -18.99
CA LEU A 140 -17.27 -0.36 -20.02
C LEU A 140 -17.37 -1.82 -19.58
N LYS A 141 -18.47 -2.47 -19.94
CA LYS A 141 -18.55 -3.94 -19.91
C LYS A 141 -18.08 -4.46 -21.26
N VAL A 142 -17.12 -5.39 -21.25
CA VAL A 142 -16.53 -5.98 -22.45
C VAL A 142 -16.59 -7.50 -22.40
N ARG A 143 -16.59 -8.15 -23.57
CA ARG A 143 -16.52 -9.60 -23.73
C ARG A 143 -15.27 -9.96 -24.51
N ASN A 144 -14.43 -10.81 -23.94
CA ASN A 144 -13.27 -11.36 -24.63
C ASN A 144 -13.73 -12.31 -25.75
N GLN A 145 -13.24 -12.13 -26.97
CA GLN A 145 -13.69 -12.87 -28.14
C GLN A 145 -13.28 -14.35 -28.11
N GLU A 146 -12.14 -14.66 -27.52
CA GLU A 146 -11.57 -16.02 -27.45
C GLU A 146 -12.20 -16.83 -26.32
N THR A 147 -12.24 -16.27 -25.11
CA THR A 147 -12.72 -16.96 -23.91
C THR A 147 -14.22 -16.83 -23.68
N LYS A 148 -14.87 -15.89 -24.39
CA LYS A 148 -16.28 -15.48 -24.20
C LYS A 148 -16.61 -14.96 -22.80
N LYS A 149 -15.60 -14.70 -21.96
CA LYS A 149 -15.79 -14.15 -20.61
C LYS A 149 -16.05 -12.65 -20.67
N GLU A 150 -17.00 -12.20 -19.86
CA GLU A 150 -17.32 -10.79 -19.69
C GLU A 150 -16.59 -10.23 -18.47
N TYR A 151 -16.10 -9.00 -18.58
CA TYR A 151 -15.49 -8.26 -17.48
C TYR A 151 -15.64 -6.75 -17.72
N TYR A 152 -15.31 -5.95 -16.70
CA TYR A 152 -15.35 -4.50 -16.79
C TYR A 152 -13.94 -3.94 -16.96
N THR A 153 -13.78 -2.95 -17.83
CA THR A 153 -12.52 -2.23 -18.04
C THR A 153 -12.78 -0.72 -18.15
N LEU A 154 -11.72 0.09 -18.14
CA LEU A 154 -11.86 1.54 -18.28
C LEU A 154 -12.27 1.92 -19.71
N SER A 155 -13.14 2.91 -19.83
CA SER A 155 -13.40 3.58 -21.12
C SER A 155 -12.22 4.48 -21.51
N GLU A 156 -12.15 4.91 -22.76
CA GLU A 156 -11.19 5.94 -23.18
C GLU A 156 -11.37 7.24 -22.38
N GLN A 157 -12.60 7.60 -22.01
CA GLN A 157 -12.88 8.75 -21.14
C GLN A 157 -12.32 8.53 -19.72
N GLY A 158 -12.44 7.33 -19.17
CA GLY A 158 -11.85 6.96 -17.88
C GLY A 158 -10.32 7.08 -17.88
N LYS A 159 -9.65 6.58 -18.94
CA LYS A 159 -8.20 6.72 -19.12
C LYS A 159 -7.78 8.18 -19.29
N ALA A 160 -8.51 8.94 -20.11
CA ALA A 160 -8.23 10.35 -20.34
C ALA A 160 -8.33 11.19 -19.05
N ILE A 161 -9.28 10.90 -18.16
CA ILE A 161 -9.37 11.56 -16.85
C ILE A 161 -8.13 11.27 -15.99
N LEU A 162 -7.62 10.04 -16.00
CA LEU A 162 -6.42 9.69 -15.26
C LEU A 162 -5.19 10.42 -15.81
N ASP A 163 -5.07 10.54 -17.14
CA ASP A 163 -4.02 11.33 -17.79
C ASP A 163 -4.11 12.82 -17.43
N ILE A 164 -5.31 13.39 -17.43
CA ILE A 164 -5.55 14.78 -16.98
C ILE A 164 -5.14 14.95 -15.51
N TYR A 165 -5.49 13.99 -14.65
CA TYR A 165 -5.11 14.00 -13.24
C TYR A 165 -3.59 13.84 -13.05
N SER A 166 -2.84 13.25 -13.98
CA SER A 166 -1.38 13.09 -13.82
C SER A 166 -0.62 14.42 -13.75
N VAL A 167 -1.20 15.52 -14.24
CA VAL A 167 -0.62 16.88 -14.16
C VAL A 167 -0.74 17.43 -12.74
N SER A 168 0.33 18.02 -12.20
CA SER A 168 0.35 18.57 -10.84
C SER A 168 -0.69 19.70 -10.64
N PRO A 169 -1.37 19.76 -9.47
CA PRO A 169 -2.24 20.87 -9.13
C PRO A 169 -1.41 22.12 -8.83
N LYS A 170 -2.07 23.29 -8.77
CA LYS A 170 -1.45 24.47 -8.15
C LYS A 170 -1.55 24.39 -6.64
N LEU A 171 -0.59 25.01 -5.95
CA LEU A 171 -0.62 25.15 -4.50
C LEU A 171 -0.60 26.63 -4.10
N ILE A 172 -1.67 27.08 -3.43
CA ILE A 172 -1.77 28.42 -2.85
C ILE A 172 -2.54 28.34 -1.54
N ILE A 173 -1.87 28.69 -0.44
CA ILE A 173 -2.44 28.67 0.91
C ILE A 173 -2.27 30.05 1.52
N ASP A 174 -3.39 30.68 1.83
CA ASP A 174 -3.45 31.90 2.60
C ASP A 174 -3.50 31.62 4.11
N SER A 175 -3.36 32.67 4.92
CA SER A 175 -3.34 32.56 6.38
C SER A 175 -4.60 31.93 6.96
N GLU A 176 -5.78 32.23 6.40
CA GLU A 176 -7.06 31.65 6.84
C GLU A 176 -7.12 30.14 6.57
N LEU A 177 -6.77 29.71 5.37
CA LEU A 177 -6.73 28.29 5.03
C LEU A 177 -5.62 27.55 5.80
N ALA A 178 -4.50 28.22 6.12
CA ALA A 178 -3.45 27.66 6.94
C ALA A 178 -3.95 27.33 8.37
N ASP A 179 -4.76 28.20 8.97
CA ASP A 179 -5.36 27.94 10.29
C ASP A 179 -6.34 26.77 10.26
N VAL A 180 -7.11 26.64 9.17
CA VAL A 180 -7.97 25.47 8.94
C VAL A 180 -7.11 24.20 8.87
N ILE A 181 -6.05 24.18 8.07
CA ILE A 181 -5.17 23.01 7.91
C ILE A 181 -4.52 22.61 9.23
N ARG A 182 -4.07 23.58 10.04
CA ARG A 182 -3.51 23.33 11.38
C ARG A 182 -4.51 22.63 12.31
N GLY A 183 -5.78 23.00 12.24
CA GLY A 183 -6.85 22.46 13.10
C GLY A 183 -7.40 21.10 12.68
N LEU A 184 -7.19 20.66 11.44
CA LEU A 184 -7.65 19.37 10.94
C LEU A 184 -6.78 18.22 11.47
N PRO A 185 -7.31 17.02 11.76
CA PRO A 185 -6.48 15.84 12.05
C PRO A 185 -5.79 15.31 10.80
N VAL A 186 -4.71 14.52 10.93
CA VAL A 186 -4.01 13.95 9.77
C VAL A 186 -4.87 12.90 9.04
N GLY A 187 -5.68 12.14 9.79
CA GLY A 187 -6.42 10.99 9.28
C GLY A 187 -5.54 9.74 9.10
N PRO A 188 -6.12 8.58 8.76
CA PRO A 188 -7.52 8.37 8.39
C PRO A 188 -8.51 8.67 9.54
N ALA A 189 -9.59 9.37 9.23
CA ALA A 189 -10.64 9.78 10.17
C ALA A 189 -12.01 9.77 9.49
N ARG A 190 -13.09 9.56 10.25
CA ARG A 190 -14.46 9.63 9.71
C ARG A 190 -14.75 11.04 9.17
N SER A 191 -15.13 11.15 7.90
CA SER A 191 -15.44 12.42 7.24
C SER A 191 -16.54 13.20 7.96
N SER A 192 -17.51 12.50 8.56
CA SER A 192 -18.59 13.09 9.36
C SER A 192 -18.12 13.78 10.64
N GLU A 193 -16.94 13.45 11.15
CA GLU A 193 -16.36 14.04 12.37
C GLU A 193 -15.44 15.22 12.08
N ILE A 194 -15.14 15.47 10.81
CA ILE A 194 -14.27 16.55 10.37
C ILE A 194 -15.10 17.84 10.23
N LYS A 195 -14.79 18.83 11.08
CA LYS A 195 -15.38 20.16 10.99
C LYS A 195 -14.71 20.96 9.88
N LEU A 196 -15.11 20.70 8.64
CA LEU A 196 -14.61 21.37 7.45
C LEU A 196 -15.78 21.90 6.62
N SER A 197 -15.78 23.19 6.32
CA SER A 197 -16.78 23.76 5.40
C SER A 197 -16.64 23.13 4.01
N VAL A 198 -17.74 23.01 3.28
CA VAL A 198 -17.76 22.53 1.88
C VAL A 198 -16.72 23.24 1.01
N LYS A 199 -16.65 24.58 1.10
CA LYS A 199 -15.66 25.40 0.39
C LYS A 199 -14.22 24.94 0.66
N ASN A 200 -13.82 24.92 1.93
CA ASN A 200 -12.46 24.51 2.30
C ASN A 200 -12.17 23.05 1.95
N SER A 201 -13.15 22.14 2.04
CA SER A 201 -12.99 20.76 1.57
C SER A 201 -12.63 20.72 0.08
N HIS A 202 -13.36 21.42 -0.77
CA HIS A 202 -13.07 21.45 -2.19
C HIS A 202 -11.74 22.12 -2.51
N LEU A 203 -11.37 23.21 -1.83
CA LEU A 203 -10.06 23.85 -2.01
C LEU A 203 -8.92 22.88 -1.70
N LEU A 204 -8.99 22.20 -0.55
CA LEU A 204 -7.97 21.22 -0.14
C LEU A 204 -7.89 20.04 -1.11
N GLU A 205 -9.02 19.54 -1.60
CA GLU A 205 -9.04 18.42 -2.55
C GLU A 205 -8.67 18.82 -3.99
N SER A 206 -8.94 20.08 -4.37
CA SER A 206 -8.48 20.69 -5.63
C SER A 206 -6.96 20.73 -5.68
N MET A 207 -6.34 21.16 -4.58
CA MET A 207 -4.89 21.14 -4.37
C MET A 207 -4.34 19.75 -4.06
N ARG A 208 -5.19 18.72 -3.95
CA ARG A 208 -4.83 17.32 -3.62
C ARG A 208 -4.14 17.16 -2.27
N LEU A 209 -4.46 18.03 -1.32
CA LEU A 209 -3.98 17.94 0.05
C LEU A 209 -4.76 16.90 0.85
N ILE A 210 -6.01 16.65 0.49
CA ILE A 210 -6.87 15.66 1.15
C ILE A 210 -7.44 14.67 0.12
N ALA A 211 -7.83 13.51 0.63
CA ALA A 211 -8.52 12.49 -0.14
C ALA A 211 -9.56 11.76 0.73
N TYR A 212 -10.59 11.27 0.06
CA TYR A 212 -11.74 10.59 0.61
C TYR A 212 -11.75 9.12 0.20
N SER A 213 -12.11 8.21 1.11
CA SER A 213 -12.05 6.75 0.90
C SER A 213 -12.98 6.22 -0.19
N VAL A 214 -12.57 5.17 -0.88
CA VAL A 214 -13.50 4.33 -1.64
C VAL A 214 -14.42 3.51 -0.70
N PRO A 215 -15.68 3.23 -1.09
CA PRO A 215 -16.34 3.71 -2.31
C PRO A 215 -16.99 5.11 -2.19
N ASN A 216 -17.37 5.53 -0.98
CA ASN A 216 -18.35 6.61 -0.78
C ASN A 216 -17.80 7.87 -0.06
N GLY A 217 -16.49 7.95 0.15
CA GLY A 217 -15.83 9.07 0.79
C GLY A 217 -16.00 9.18 2.31
N GLU A 218 -16.34 8.09 2.99
CA GLU A 218 -16.59 8.06 4.43
C GLU A 218 -15.38 8.36 5.32
N ILE A 219 -14.16 8.16 4.82
CA ILE A 219 -12.91 8.44 5.52
C ILE A 219 -12.19 9.58 4.83
N PHE A 220 -11.82 10.58 5.62
CA PHE A 220 -10.94 11.68 5.29
C PHE A 220 -9.49 11.31 5.65
N SER A 221 -8.54 11.68 4.78
CA SER A 221 -7.12 11.65 5.10
C SER A 221 -6.35 12.75 4.37
N PHE A 222 -5.30 13.28 4.99
CA PHE A 222 -4.31 14.06 4.26
C PHE A 222 -3.47 13.13 3.38
N THR A 223 -3.29 13.56 2.13
CA THR A 223 -2.35 12.92 1.19
C THR A 223 -0.91 13.15 1.63
N ALA A 224 0.08 12.52 1.00
CA ALA A 224 1.49 12.80 1.26
C ALA A 224 1.82 14.30 1.18
N LEU A 225 1.34 14.97 0.13
CA LEU A 225 1.49 16.41 -0.06
C LEU A 225 0.80 17.19 1.06
N GLY A 226 -0.42 16.79 1.41
CA GLY A 226 -1.18 17.35 2.50
C GLY A 226 -0.50 17.26 3.86
N GLN A 227 0.10 16.10 4.16
CA GLN A 227 0.85 15.87 5.39
C GLN A 227 2.08 16.78 5.47
N ALA A 228 2.85 16.89 4.38
CA ALA A 228 4.02 17.78 4.31
C ALA A 228 3.62 19.27 4.45
N VAL A 229 2.54 19.67 3.79
CA VAL A 229 1.97 21.03 3.93
C VAL A 229 1.55 21.30 5.37
N LYS A 230 0.80 20.38 5.99
CA LYS A 230 0.37 20.55 7.37
C LYS A 230 1.56 20.68 8.31
N LYS A 231 2.60 19.86 8.15
CA LYS A 231 3.84 19.94 8.96
C LYS A 231 4.56 21.26 8.77
N THR A 232 4.70 21.71 7.52
CA THR A 232 5.24 23.05 7.18
C THR A 232 4.51 24.14 7.95
N LEU A 233 3.18 24.11 7.96
CA LEU A 233 2.33 25.13 8.58
C LEU A 233 2.23 25.00 10.12
N MET A 234 2.46 23.82 10.68
CA MET A 234 2.54 23.64 12.14
C MET A 234 3.83 24.24 12.73
N LEU A 235 4.90 24.27 11.94
CA LEU A 235 6.23 24.73 12.37
C LEU A 235 6.57 26.15 11.87
N GLY A 236 5.85 26.65 10.86
CA GLY A 236 6.07 27.94 10.22
C GLY A 236 4.83 28.43 9.46
N GLY A 237 5.04 29.33 8.48
CA GLY A 237 3.96 29.98 7.74
C GLY A 237 3.10 30.89 8.62
N PHE A 238 3.72 31.56 9.61
CA PHE A 238 3.04 32.46 10.54
C PHE A 238 3.07 33.89 9.99
N GLY A 239 2.21 34.18 9.01
CA GLY A 239 2.13 35.50 8.39
C GLY A 239 0.72 35.81 7.90
N GLU A 240 0.52 37.03 7.42
CA GLU A 240 -0.70 37.45 6.75
C GLU A 240 -0.61 37.21 5.23
N GLY A 241 -1.76 37.05 4.57
CA GLY A 241 -1.82 36.84 3.13
C GLY A 241 -1.37 35.43 2.74
N THR A 242 -0.65 35.30 1.62
CA THR A 242 -0.16 34.00 1.13
C THR A 242 1.04 33.52 1.94
N VAL A 243 0.87 32.41 2.66
CA VAL A 243 1.92 31.84 3.51
C VAL A 243 2.64 30.67 2.87
N LEU A 244 2.01 29.99 1.90
CA LEU A 244 2.64 28.94 1.12
C LEU A 244 2.12 28.96 -0.32
N SER A 245 3.03 29.01 -1.29
CA SER A 245 2.73 28.95 -2.71
C SER A 245 3.90 28.37 -3.49
N GLU A 246 3.69 27.99 -4.74
CA GLU A 246 4.78 27.51 -5.62
C GLU A 246 5.95 28.50 -5.73
N ASP A 247 5.68 29.81 -5.74
CA ASP A 247 6.73 30.84 -5.79
C ASP A 247 7.55 30.88 -4.50
N ILE A 248 6.89 30.78 -3.34
CA ILE A 248 7.57 30.70 -2.04
C ILE A 248 8.40 29.42 -1.97
N LEU A 249 7.83 28.29 -2.38
CA LEU A 249 8.51 26.99 -2.39
C LEU A 249 9.74 27.01 -3.31
N LYS A 250 9.63 27.61 -4.50
CA LYS A 250 10.75 27.79 -5.40
C LYS A 250 11.84 28.68 -4.79
N ALA A 251 11.46 29.76 -4.12
CA ALA A 251 12.43 30.61 -3.43
C ALA A 251 13.20 29.86 -2.32
N ILE A 252 12.53 28.96 -1.58
CA ILE A 252 13.21 28.10 -0.58
C ILE A 252 14.19 27.14 -1.26
N ALA A 253 13.80 26.51 -2.37
CA ALA A 253 14.68 25.61 -3.13
C ALA A 253 15.89 26.34 -3.71
N ASP A 254 15.68 27.48 -4.39
CA ASP A 254 16.74 28.31 -4.96
C ASP A 254 17.70 28.84 -3.87
N TRP A 255 17.18 29.09 -2.66
CA TRP A 255 17.99 29.46 -1.50
C TRP A 255 18.83 28.29 -0.97
N TYR A 256 18.25 27.09 -0.84
CA TYR A 256 18.96 25.92 -0.34
C TYR A 256 20.09 25.47 -1.28
N ASP A 257 19.81 25.40 -2.58
CA ASP A 257 20.74 24.88 -3.58
C ASP A 257 21.84 25.88 -3.94
N GLU A 258 21.45 27.12 -4.25
CA GLU A 258 22.36 28.10 -4.87
C GLU A 258 22.56 29.36 -4.02
N ARG A 259 21.79 29.54 -2.95
CA ARG A 259 21.72 30.79 -2.16
C ARG A 259 21.38 32.00 -3.02
N LYS A 260 20.60 31.80 -4.10
CA LYS A 260 20.28 32.85 -5.09
C LYS A 260 18.81 33.22 -5.04
N ILE A 261 18.47 34.16 -4.17
CA ILE A 261 17.16 34.81 -4.15
C ILE A 261 17.32 36.32 -3.94
N THR A 262 16.25 37.08 -4.21
CA THR A 262 16.21 38.52 -3.89
C THR A 262 16.17 38.74 -2.38
N ASP A 263 16.67 39.88 -1.90
CA ASP A 263 16.57 40.26 -0.48
C ASP A 263 15.13 40.28 0.01
N VAL A 264 14.19 40.71 -0.85
CA VAL A 264 12.75 40.68 -0.55
C VAL A 264 12.26 39.26 -0.33
N ALA A 265 12.65 38.32 -1.18
CA ALA A 265 12.28 36.91 -1.01
C ALA A 265 12.89 36.33 0.28
N LEU A 266 14.14 36.65 0.60
CA LEU A 266 14.78 36.18 1.84
C LEU A 266 14.05 36.71 3.08
N VAL A 267 13.71 38.00 3.10
CA VAL A 267 12.92 38.61 4.18
C VAL A 267 11.56 37.93 4.30
N THR A 268 10.90 37.60 3.18
CA THR A 268 9.65 36.84 3.21
C THR A 268 9.85 35.46 3.84
N LEU A 269 10.87 34.70 3.44
CA LEU A 269 11.16 33.37 4.02
C LEU A 269 11.45 33.43 5.52
N GLN A 270 12.18 34.47 5.95
CA GLN A 270 12.46 34.73 7.37
C GLN A 270 11.19 35.10 8.14
N SER A 271 10.36 35.97 7.58
CA SER A 271 9.10 36.38 8.21
C SER A 271 8.10 35.24 8.37
N LEU A 272 8.12 34.27 7.44
CA LEU A 272 7.29 33.08 7.49
C LEU A 272 7.88 31.99 8.39
N GLY A 273 9.11 32.15 8.90
CA GLY A 273 9.76 31.17 9.76
C GLY A 273 10.29 29.93 9.02
N TYR A 274 10.56 30.03 7.72
CA TYR A 274 11.20 28.97 6.95
C TYR A 274 12.73 29.02 7.02
N VAL A 275 13.28 30.21 7.24
CA VAL A 275 14.71 30.48 7.33
C VAL A 275 14.95 31.36 8.57
N ASP A 276 16.06 31.16 9.27
CA ASP A 276 16.43 31.98 10.43
C ASP A 276 17.10 33.32 10.03
N GLY A 277 17.43 34.15 11.02
CA GLY A 277 18.10 35.44 10.80
C GLY A 277 19.50 35.34 10.19
N ASP A 278 20.16 34.19 10.34
CA ASP A 278 21.49 33.90 9.80
C ASP A 278 21.43 33.25 8.40
N GLY A 279 20.22 32.95 7.92
CA GLY A 279 19.99 32.35 6.62
C GLY A 279 19.94 30.82 6.63
N ASN A 280 19.97 30.15 7.77
CA ASN A 280 19.85 28.69 7.84
C ASN A 280 18.40 28.23 7.68
N LEU A 281 18.22 27.05 7.09
CA LEU A 281 16.90 26.45 6.93
C LEU A 281 16.39 25.98 8.30
N LEU A 282 15.14 26.31 8.62
CA LEU A 282 14.45 25.80 9.80
C LEU A 282 13.66 24.53 9.44
N LEU A 283 13.21 23.75 10.44
CA LEU A 283 12.40 22.55 10.21
C LEU A 283 11.17 22.81 9.32
N ALA A 284 10.53 23.97 9.47
CA ALA A 284 9.42 24.36 8.60
C ALA A 284 9.87 24.52 7.13
N GLY A 285 11.07 25.06 6.91
CA GLY A 285 11.68 25.17 5.59
C GLY A 285 12.08 23.81 4.99
N GLU A 286 12.55 22.86 5.81
CA GLU A 286 12.82 21.48 5.37
C GLU A 286 11.53 20.79 4.91
N TRP A 287 10.45 20.94 5.67
CA TRP A 287 9.14 20.44 5.25
C TRP A 287 8.60 21.14 4.00
N ALA A 288 8.86 22.44 3.85
CA ALA A 288 8.51 23.16 2.64
C ALA A 288 9.29 22.63 1.42
N LEU A 289 10.57 22.28 1.57
CA LEU A 289 11.32 21.59 0.50
C LEU A 289 10.70 20.23 0.15
N GLU A 290 10.23 19.46 1.14
CA GLU A 290 9.52 18.22 0.88
C GLU A 290 8.19 18.46 0.13
N VAL A 291 7.44 19.52 0.46
CA VAL A 291 6.27 19.95 -0.32
C VAL A 291 6.66 20.24 -1.77
N TYR A 292 7.77 20.96 -2.00
CA TYR A 292 8.26 21.26 -3.34
C TYR A 292 8.64 19.98 -4.11
N ARG A 293 9.37 19.06 -3.47
CA ARG A 293 9.71 17.75 -4.04
C ARG A 293 8.47 16.96 -4.43
N LEU A 294 7.47 16.90 -3.54
CA LEU A 294 6.21 16.20 -3.78
C LEU A 294 5.39 16.81 -4.93
N LEU A 295 5.44 18.13 -5.13
CA LEU A 295 4.77 18.78 -6.26
C LEU A 295 5.48 18.50 -7.61
N LYS A 296 6.81 18.39 -7.60
CA LYS A 296 7.63 18.18 -8.82
C LYS A 296 7.73 16.72 -9.21
N ASP A 297 8.10 15.87 -8.25
CA ASP A 297 8.41 14.45 -8.50
C ASP A 297 7.20 13.54 -8.22
N GLY A 298 6.19 14.06 -7.54
CA GLY A 298 5.10 13.28 -6.99
C GLY A 298 5.48 12.53 -5.72
N PRO A 299 4.48 12.00 -4.99
CA PRO A 299 4.72 11.03 -3.94
C PRO A 299 5.10 9.67 -4.52
N ARG A 300 5.48 8.76 -3.63
CA ARG A 300 5.89 7.41 -4.01
C ARG A 300 4.73 6.60 -4.59
N LYS A 301 5.08 5.60 -5.41
CA LYS A 301 4.13 4.71 -6.10
C LYS A 301 3.85 3.41 -5.38
N GLU A 302 4.73 2.97 -4.49
CA GLU A 302 4.63 1.69 -3.78
C GLU A 302 3.97 1.90 -2.40
N ILE A 303 3.20 0.89 -1.97
CA ILE A 303 2.69 0.76 -0.61
C ILE A 303 3.46 -0.39 0.03
N TRP A 304 3.82 -0.18 1.28
CA TRP A 304 4.38 -1.21 2.13
C TRP A 304 3.39 -1.53 3.22
N SER A 305 3.32 -2.81 3.56
CA SER A 305 2.48 -3.30 4.62
C SER A 305 3.24 -4.30 5.48
N PHE A 306 2.65 -4.67 6.60
CA PHE A 306 3.20 -5.61 7.55
C PHE A 306 2.05 -6.39 8.17
N ASP A 307 2.31 -7.63 8.50
CA ASP A 307 1.35 -8.44 9.22
C ASP A 307 2.07 -9.33 10.26
N ILE A 308 1.38 -9.58 11.37
CA ILE A 308 1.81 -10.54 12.38
C ILE A 308 0.58 -11.18 13.02
N GLU A 309 0.59 -12.49 13.14
CA GLU A 309 -0.48 -13.28 13.72
C GLU A 309 -0.27 -13.55 15.20
N GLU A 310 -1.34 -14.03 15.82
CA GLU A 310 -1.30 -14.48 17.22
C GLU A 310 -0.30 -15.62 17.44
N GLY A 311 -0.18 -16.55 16.48
CA GLY A 311 0.80 -17.65 16.55
C GLY A 311 2.24 -17.14 16.60
N GLU A 312 2.57 -16.23 15.69
CA GLU A 312 3.87 -15.56 15.61
C GLU A 312 4.15 -14.73 16.88
N MET A 313 3.19 -13.91 17.34
CA MET A 313 3.33 -13.16 18.60
C MET A 313 3.53 -14.08 19.82
N MET A 314 2.84 -15.22 19.86
CA MET A 314 2.99 -16.20 20.93
C MET A 314 4.38 -16.84 20.90
N ALA A 315 4.87 -17.20 19.71
CA ALA A 315 6.21 -17.75 19.52
C ALA A 315 7.29 -16.73 19.89
N LEU A 316 7.14 -15.46 19.51
CA LEU A 316 8.04 -14.37 19.90
C LEU A 316 8.13 -14.20 21.42
N ARG A 317 6.99 -14.26 22.12
CA ARG A 317 6.93 -14.28 23.59
C ARG A 317 7.55 -15.53 24.20
N ALA A 318 7.44 -16.68 23.54
CA ALA A 318 8.05 -17.92 23.99
C ALA A 318 9.58 -17.87 23.89
N ILE A 319 10.12 -17.33 22.78
CA ILE A 319 11.55 -17.10 22.59
C ILE A 319 12.09 -16.21 23.72
N LYS A 320 11.42 -15.08 24.02
CA LYS A 320 11.83 -14.16 25.11
C LYS A 320 11.86 -14.88 26.46
N ALA A 321 10.81 -15.64 26.78
CA ALA A 321 10.73 -16.37 28.03
C ALA A 321 11.81 -17.45 28.17
N LEU A 322 12.13 -18.17 27.10
CA LEU A 322 13.19 -19.18 27.08
C LEU A 322 14.57 -18.54 27.24
N TRP A 323 14.84 -17.38 26.63
CA TRP A 323 16.08 -16.64 26.88
C TRP A 323 16.22 -16.18 28.33
N GLU A 324 15.13 -15.73 28.97
CA GLU A 324 15.14 -15.40 30.40
C GLU A 324 15.45 -16.62 31.27
N LYS A 325 14.85 -17.78 30.98
CA LYS A 325 15.18 -19.05 31.65
C LYS A 325 16.63 -19.48 31.38
N ALA A 326 17.13 -19.24 30.17
CA ALA A 326 18.48 -19.60 29.76
C ALA A 326 19.59 -18.84 30.49
N LYS A 327 19.27 -17.69 31.12
CA LYS A 327 20.20 -16.97 32.01
C LYS A 327 20.61 -17.80 33.22
N THR A 328 19.75 -18.70 33.69
CA THR A 328 20.03 -19.58 34.84
C THR A 328 20.25 -21.03 34.44
N ASN A 329 19.65 -21.50 33.34
CA ASN A 329 19.83 -22.85 32.82
C ASN A 329 20.03 -22.85 31.30
N LYS A 330 21.27 -23.01 30.83
CA LYS A 330 21.60 -23.00 29.39
C LYS A 330 20.81 -24.03 28.56
N ASN A 331 20.30 -25.10 29.16
CA ASN A 331 19.48 -26.10 28.46
C ASN A 331 18.09 -25.58 28.07
N GLU A 332 17.65 -24.44 28.62
CA GLU A 332 16.38 -23.77 28.31
C GLU A 332 16.50 -22.79 27.14
N ARG A 333 17.65 -22.74 26.46
CA ARG A 333 17.80 -21.91 25.24
C ARG A 333 16.68 -22.21 24.23
N PRO A 334 16.23 -21.22 23.46
CA PRO A 334 15.16 -21.39 22.48
C PRO A 334 15.66 -22.15 21.25
N THR A 335 15.89 -23.45 21.42
CA THR A 335 16.03 -24.41 20.33
C THR A 335 14.65 -24.74 19.77
N LEU A 336 14.57 -25.32 18.57
CA LEU A 336 13.30 -25.74 17.98
C LEU A 336 12.54 -26.72 18.91
N GLU A 337 13.25 -27.63 19.55
CA GLU A 337 12.65 -28.62 20.47
C GLU A 337 12.08 -27.95 21.73
N ASN A 338 12.84 -27.06 22.36
CA ASN A 338 12.38 -26.36 23.56
C ASN A 338 11.22 -25.41 23.26
N LEU A 339 11.27 -24.70 22.12
CA LEU A 339 10.18 -23.85 21.67
C LEU A 339 8.92 -24.67 21.41
N LYS A 340 9.04 -25.83 20.76
CA LYS A 340 7.90 -26.71 20.53
C LYS A 340 7.22 -27.14 21.83
N LYS A 341 8.00 -27.55 22.84
CA LYS A 341 7.47 -27.89 24.17
C LYS A 341 6.75 -26.71 24.82
N GLU A 342 7.41 -25.55 24.87
CA GLU A 342 6.85 -24.33 25.46
C GLU A 342 5.56 -23.87 24.74
N MET A 343 5.51 -23.98 23.41
CA MET A 343 4.34 -23.60 22.61
C MET A 343 3.16 -24.56 22.81
N ILE A 344 3.42 -25.87 22.89
CA ILE A 344 2.40 -26.87 23.22
C ILE A 344 1.78 -26.52 24.58
N ASP A 345 2.60 -26.30 25.60
CA ASP A 345 2.12 -25.97 26.95
C ASP A 345 1.27 -24.68 26.96
N ARG A 346 1.72 -23.65 26.24
CA ARG A 346 0.98 -22.37 26.09
C ARG A 346 -0.37 -22.55 25.40
N ARG A 347 -0.42 -23.29 24.29
CA ARG A 347 -1.67 -23.55 23.57
C ARG A 347 -2.64 -24.41 24.40
N ILE A 348 -2.14 -25.44 25.09
CA ILE A 348 -2.96 -26.24 26.01
C ILE A 348 -3.58 -25.34 27.08
N LYS A 349 -2.79 -24.46 27.70
CA LYS A 349 -3.29 -23.53 28.72
C LYS A 349 -4.35 -22.58 28.15
N GLN A 350 -4.08 -21.98 26.99
CA GLN A 350 -5.00 -21.07 26.32
C GLN A 350 -6.35 -21.74 26.01
N TYR A 351 -6.34 -22.95 25.44
CA TYR A 351 -7.58 -23.64 25.05
C TYR A 351 -8.35 -24.17 26.27
N LYS A 352 -7.66 -24.56 27.36
CA LYS A 352 -8.34 -24.83 28.64
C LYS A 352 -9.08 -23.60 29.17
N GLU A 353 -8.40 -22.45 29.24
CA GLU A 353 -9.01 -21.19 29.70
C GLU A 353 -10.17 -20.74 28.80
N LEU A 354 -10.06 -20.98 27.49
CA LEU A 354 -11.09 -20.69 26.51
C LEU A 354 -12.33 -21.57 26.73
N ILE A 355 -12.15 -22.88 26.91
CA ILE A 355 -13.25 -23.81 27.20
C ILE A 355 -13.90 -23.49 28.55
N ASP A 356 -13.11 -23.18 29.58
CA ASP A 356 -13.63 -22.82 30.90
C ASP A 356 -14.48 -21.53 30.85
N ARG A 357 -14.06 -20.55 30.04
CA ARG A 357 -14.76 -19.27 29.89
C ARG A 357 -16.05 -19.38 29.08
N TYR A 358 -16.01 -20.13 27.96
CA TYR A 358 -17.12 -20.16 27.01
C TYR A 358 -18.05 -21.37 27.20
N GLY A 359 -17.58 -22.50 27.75
CA GLY A 359 -18.38 -23.67 28.10
C GLY A 359 -19.44 -24.02 27.05
N ARG A 360 -20.73 -23.93 27.43
CA ARG A 360 -21.88 -24.21 26.54
C ARG A 360 -22.11 -23.18 25.41
N LYS A 361 -21.40 -22.05 25.41
CA LYS A 361 -21.46 -20.97 24.41
C LYS A 361 -20.33 -21.06 23.38
N LEU A 362 -19.62 -22.18 23.30
CA LEU A 362 -18.59 -22.40 22.29
C LEU A 362 -19.12 -22.17 20.86
N ASN A 363 -20.40 -22.46 20.62
CA ASN A 363 -21.11 -22.23 19.37
C ASN A 363 -21.28 -20.74 18.98
N GLU A 364 -21.01 -19.79 19.89
CA GLU A 364 -21.04 -18.35 19.62
C GLU A 364 -19.68 -17.84 19.07
N MET A 365 -18.64 -18.69 19.00
CA MET A 365 -17.30 -18.33 18.50
C MET A 365 -17.16 -18.50 16.97
N PRO A 366 -16.11 -17.94 16.33
CA PRO A 366 -15.81 -18.26 14.93
C PRO A 366 -15.56 -19.75 14.72
N GLU A 367 -16.05 -20.31 13.62
CA GLU A 367 -16.12 -21.76 13.36
C GLU A 367 -14.77 -22.46 13.54
N LYS A 368 -13.69 -21.85 13.03
CA LYS A 368 -12.30 -22.34 13.19
C LYS A 368 -11.92 -22.57 14.65
N TYR A 369 -12.20 -21.61 15.54
CA TYR A 369 -11.90 -21.75 16.97
C TYR A 369 -12.73 -22.87 17.60
N GLN A 370 -13.98 -23.04 17.18
CA GLN A 370 -14.83 -24.13 17.65
C GLN A 370 -14.26 -25.49 17.25
N GLN A 371 -13.83 -25.64 15.99
CA GLN A 371 -13.27 -26.89 15.49
C GLN A 371 -12.00 -27.28 16.25
N ILE A 372 -11.07 -26.34 16.43
CA ILE A 372 -9.82 -26.61 17.15
C ILE A 372 -10.08 -26.93 18.62
N ALA A 373 -11.01 -26.21 19.26
CA ALA A 373 -11.38 -26.46 20.66
C ALA A 373 -12.08 -27.81 20.86
N LYS A 374 -12.99 -28.22 19.96
CA LYS A 374 -13.58 -29.57 20.00
C LYS A 374 -12.52 -30.65 19.81
N ALA A 375 -11.63 -30.47 18.83
CA ALA A 375 -10.53 -31.40 18.61
C ALA A 375 -9.58 -31.48 19.81
N PHE A 376 -9.41 -30.39 20.55
CA PHE A 376 -8.65 -30.35 21.79
C PHE A 376 -9.33 -31.13 22.92
N GLU A 377 -10.66 -30.99 23.09
CA GLU A 377 -11.42 -31.77 24.10
C GLU A 377 -11.35 -33.28 23.84
N ASP A 378 -11.36 -33.68 22.57
CA ASP A 378 -11.31 -35.08 22.14
C ASP A 378 -9.86 -35.64 22.06
N ALA A 379 -8.84 -34.79 22.17
CA ALA A 379 -7.45 -35.16 21.97
C ALA A 379 -6.91 -36.04 23.12
N LYS A 380 -6.51 -37.27 22.77
CA LYS A 380 -5.75 -38.16 23.68
C LYS A 380 -4.26 -37.86 23.68
N ASP A 381 -3.76 -37.30 22.58
CA ASP A 381 -2.38 -36.87 22.40
C ASP A 381 -2.37 -35.38 22.04
N LEU A 382 -1.96 -34.56 23.00
CA LEU A 382 -1.94 -33.10 22.86
C LEU A 382 -0.78 -32.63 21.96
N THR A 383 0.25 -33.46 21.76
CA THR A 383 1.34 -33.15 20.81
C THR A 383 0.83 -33.31 19.39
N ALA A 384 0.17 -34.44 19.10
CA ALA A 384 -0.44 -34.69 17.79
C ALA A 384 -1.54 -33.68 17.47
N TRP A 385 -2.34 -33.27 18.47
CA TRP A 385 -3.28 -32.16 18.32
C TRP A 385 -2.57 -30.88 17.91
N TYR A 386 -1.54 -30.47 18.65
CA TYR A 386 -0.82 -29.23 18.33
C TYR A 386 -0.26 -29.25 16.89
N GLU A 387 0.41 -30.34 16.51
CA GLU A 387 1.00 -30.49 15.17
C GLU A 387 -0.04 -30.55 14.04
N GLY A 388 -1.27 -30.97 14.34
CA GLY A 388 -2.36 -31.00 13.38
C GLY A 388 -2.96 -29.63 13.06
N TYR A 389 -2.83 -28.66 13.98
CA TYR A 389 -3.50 -27.35 13.87
C TYR A 389 -2.56 -26.14 13.86
N PHE A 390 -1.30 -26.30 14.26
CA PHE A 390 -0.32 -25.22 14.34
C PHE A 390 1.00 -25.63 13.68
N ASP A 391 1.60 -24.70 12.92
CA ASP A 391 2.87 -24.92 12.24
C ASP A 391 3.94 -23.96 12.78
N LEU A 392 4.62 -24.37 13.85
CA LEU A 392 5.67 -23.57 14.48
C LEU A 392 6.80 -23.23 13.51
N ARG A 393 7.12 -24.11 12.54
CA ARG A 393 8.22 -23.84 11.61
C ARG A 393 7.81 -22.77 10.60
N ALA A 394 6.55 -22.77 10.15
CA ALA A 394 6.01 -21.68 9.35
C ALA A 394 6.03 -20.35 10.12
N ASP A 395 5.62 -20.33 11.38
CA ASP A 395 5.64 -19.13 12.24
C ASP A 395 7.08 -18.59 12.39
N LEU A 396 8.05 -19.46 12.68
CA LEU A 396 9.46 -19.08 12.80
C LEU A 396 10.04 -18.55 11.48
N HIS A 397 9.76 -19.21 10.36
CA HIS A 397 10.19 -18.72 9.05
C HIS A 397 9.51 -17.40 8.70
N SER A 398 8.25 -17.19 9.08
CA SER A 398 7.54 -15.96 8.77
C SER A 398 8.10 -14.79 9.59
N MET A 399 8.36 -15.01 10.88
CA MET A 399 9.04 -14.02 11.75
C MET A 399 10.48 -13.72 11.29
N GLU A 400 11.26 -14.71 10.87
CA GLU A 400 12.59 -14.46 10.27
C GLU A 400 12.47 -13.77 8.91
N GLY A 401 11.38 -14.04 8.18
CA GLY A 401 10.97 -13.36 6.95
C GLY A 401 10.75 -11.87 7.11
N PHE A 402 10.36 -11.45 8.32
CA PHE A 402 10.17 -10.07 8.71
C PHE A 402 11.24 -9.60 9.70
N GLU A 403 12.43 -10.19 9.72
CA GLU A 403 13.53 -9.73 10.57
C GLU A 403 13.13 -9.53 12.05
N LEU A 404 12.13 -10.24 12.57
CA LEU A 404 11.71 -10.15 13.98
C LEU A 404 12.53 -11.09 14.86
N ILE A 405 12.97 -12.18 14.26
CA ILE A 405 13.88 -13.14 14.85
C ILE A 405 14.99 -13.48 13.88
N ARG A 406 16.04 -14.11 14.39
CA ARG A 406 17.11 -14.69 13.60
C ARG A 406 17.46 -16.07 14.14
N SER A 407 17.47 -17.07 13.26
CA SER A 407 18.12 -18.36 13.55
C SER A 407 19.65 -18.20 13.52
N THR A 408 20.30 -18.62 14.60
CA THR A 408 21.76 -18.59 14.78
C THR A 408 22.25 -19.89 15.42
N ILE A 409 23.55 -19.97 15.70
CA ILE A 409 24.17 -21.08 16.42
C ILE A 409 24.55 -20.67 17.83
N ASP A 410 24.35 -21.57 18.78
CA ASP A 410 24.84 -21.41 20.14
C ASP A 410 26.27 -21.97 20.30
N ASP A 411 26.81 -21.90 21.52
CA ASP A 411 28.16 -22.39 21.85
C ASP A 411 28.35 -23.90 21.55
N GLU A 412 27.27 -24.68 21.46
CA GLU A 412 27.28 -26.12 21.15
C GLU A 412 27.06 -26.40 19.65
N GLY A 413 26.90 -25.35 18.83
CA GLY A 413 26.61 -25.44 17.41
C GLY A 413 25.16 -25.80 17.08
N LYS A 414 24.25 -25.74 18.06
CA LYS A 414 22.82 -26.01 17.87
C LYS A 414 22.10 -24.76 17.37
N GLU A 415 21.06 -24.97 16.57
CA GLU A 415 20.18 -23.89 16.13
C GLU A 415 19.43 -23.30 17.34
N VAL A 416 19.53 -21.98 17.51
CA VAL A 416 18.77 -21.20 18.49
C VAL A 416 18.18 -19.96 17.82
N PHE A 417 17.06 -19.47 18.35
CA PHE A 417 16.35 -18.30 17.81
C PHE A 417 16.55 -17.09 18.70
N GLU A 418 17.10 -16.01 18.15
CA GLU A 418 17.29 -14.73 18.83
C GLU A 418 16.25 -13.71 18.36
N ILE A 419 15.82 -12.84 19.25
CA ILE A 419 14.92 -11.73 18.93
C ILE A 419 15.77 -10.57 18.43
N THR A 420 15.38 -9.97 17.30
CA THR A 420 16.07 -8.80 16.74
C THR A 420 15.62 -7.51 17.43
N GLU A 421 16.22 -6.38 17.06
CA GLU A 421 15.75 -5.07 17.52
C GLU A 421 14.28 -4.81 17.13
N TRP A 422 13.89 -5.15 15.89
CA TRP A 422 12.50 -5.05 15.46
C TRP A 422 11.58 -5.98 16.24
N GLY A 423 12.02 -7.22 16.51
CA GLY A 423 11.26 -8.17 17.32
C GLY A 423 10.98 -7.68 18.73
N GLU A 424 11.97 -7.06 19.40
CA GLU A 424 11.76 -6.48 20.74
C GLU A 424 10.80 -5.29 20.67
N LYS A 425 10.96 -4.38 19.69
CA LYS A 425 10.04 -3.24 19.51
C LYS A 425 8.60 -3.69 19.26
N VAL A 426 8.39 -4.78 18.51
CA VAL A 426 7.06 -5.37 18.27
C VAL A 426 6.49 -5.97 19.56
N LEU A 427 7.30 -6.72 20.33
CA LEU A 427 6.88 -7.29 21.61
C LEU A 427 6.42 -6.22 22.61
N ASP A 428 7.13 -5.09 22.67
CA ASP A 428 6.83 -3.98 23.58
C ASP A 428 5.49 -3.30 23.26
N ARG A 429 4.96 -3.46 22.04
CA ARG A 429 3.61 -2.96 21.69
C ARG A 429 2.48 -3.78 22.31
N ASN A 430 2.78 -5.02 22.72
CA ASN A 430 1.83 -5.94 23.33
C ASN A 430 0.53 -6.13 22.53
N VAL A 431 0.62 -6.16 21.21
CA VAL A 431 -0.51 -6.47 20.32
C VAL A 431 -0.76 -7.99 20.29
N GLN A 432 -1.97 -8.40 19.91
CA GLN A 432 -2.30 -9.81 19.67
C GLN A 432 -1.95 -10.21 18.24
N SER A 433 -2.34 -9.39 17.29
CA SER A 433 -2.06 -9.52 15.86
C SER A 433 -2.16 -8.14 15.20
N VAL A 434 -1.59 -8.02 14.01
CA VAL A 434 -1.73 -6.87 13.11
C VAL A 434 -1.88 -7.42 11.71
N SER A 435 -2.88 -6.93 10.97
CA SER A 435 -3.09 -7.35 9.58
C SER A 435 -2.47 -6.40 8.56
N SER A 436 -2.20 -6.94 7.37
CA SER A 436 -1.71 -6.14 6.25
C SER A 436 -2.69 -5.01 5.90
N ASP A 437 -3.99 -5.29 5.88
CA ASP A 437 -5.00 -4.28 5.56
C ASP A 437 -4.98 -3.12 6.56
N SER A 438 -4.83 -3.39 7.86
CA SER A 438 -4.79 -2.34 8.89
C SER A 438 -3.58 -1.42 8.74
N VAL A 439 -2.40 -1.97 8.44
CA VAL A 439 -1.19 -1.17 8.22
C VAL A 439 -1.31 -0.38 6.92
N LYS A 440 -1.83 -1.01 5.86
CA LYS A 440 -2.07 -0.40 4.55
C LYS A 440 -3.07 0.76 4.62
N ALA A 441 -4.08 0.70 5.49
CA ALA A 441 -5.01 1.80 5.75
C ALA A 441 -4.29 3.11 6.12
N ILE A 442 -3.10 3.00 6.73
CA ILE A 442 -2.26 4.12 7.12
C ILE A 442 -1.26 4.43 6.01
N THR A 443 -0.55 3.44 5.48
CA THR A 443 0.54 3.67 4.50
C THR A 443 0.06 4.10 3.12
N ILE A 444 -1.19 3.81 2.73
CA ILE A 444 -1.79 4.28 1.46
C ILE A 444 -1.91 5.80 1.36
N THR A 445 -2.04 6.49 2.51
CA THR A 445 -2.10 7.95 2.55
C THR A 445 -0.84 8.62 2.00
N ARG A 446 0.25 7.84 1.86
CA ARG A 446 1.56 8.27 1.36
C ARG A 446 1.69 8.19 -0.18
N LYS A 447 0.66 7.75 -0.92
CA LYS A 447 0.64 7.68 -2.40
C LYS A 447 0.06 8.94 -3.06
N THR A 448 0.18 9.02 -4.40
CA THR A 448 -0.47 10.07 -5.22
C THR A 448 -1.97 9.89 -5.23
N PHE A 449 -2.41 8.63 -5.26
CA PHE A 449 -3.80 8.20 -5.31
C PHE A 449 -4.19 7.67 -3.93
N SER A 450 -4.28 8.58 -2.96
CA SER A 450 -4.28 8.32 -1.52
C SER A 450 -5.69 8.17 -0.94
N SER A 451 -6.49 7.25 -1.46
CA SER A 451 -7.81 6.97 -0.90
C SER A 451 -7.75 5.68 -0.08
N PRO A 452 -7.87 5.73 1.26
CA PRO A 452 -7.94 4.50 2.04
C PRO A 452 -9.23 3.74 1.72
N ASN A 453 -9.22 2.41 1.75
CA ASN A 453 -10.46 1.65 1.67
C ASN A 453 -11.16 1.67 3.03
N LEU A 454 -12.49 1.86 3.06
CA LEU A 454 -13.28 1.91 4.29
C LEU A 454 -13.10 0.67 5.18
N GLU A 455 -13.08 -0.53 4.59
CA GLU A 455 -12.95 -1.79 5.33
C GLU A 455 -11.56 -1.94 5.96
N TRP A 456 -10.52 -1.46 5.27
CA TRP A 456 -9.16 -1.44 5.84
C TRP A 456 -9.08 -0.53 7.07
N VAL A 457 -9.75 0.62 7.03
CA VAL A 457 -9.78 1.56 8.16
C VAL A 457 -10.57 0.98 9.33
N LYS A 458 -11.72 0.34 9.09
CA LYS A 458 -12.47 -0.36 10.15
C LYS A 458 -11.64 -1.44 10.82
N LYS A 459 -10.92 -2.26 10.03
CA LYS A 459 -10.02 -3.29 10.57
C LYS A 459 -8.88 -2.66 11.39
N ALA A 460 -8.34 -1.53 10.94
CA ALA A 460 -7.32 -0.79 11.67
C ALA A 460 -7.84 -0.18 12.99
N GLU A 461 -9.11 0.25 13.03
CA GLU A 461 -9.79 0.69 14.26
C GLU A 461 -9.96 -0.49 15.24
N GLU A 462 -10.40 -1.66 14.75
CA GLU A 462 -10.56 -2.89 15.54
C GLU A 462 -9.24 -3.40 16.14
N GLU A 463 -8.15 -3.33 15.37
CA GLU A 463 -6.80 -3.72 15.82
C GLU A 463 -6.10 -2.62 16.63
N GLY A 464 -6.74 -1.46 16.83
CA GLY A 464 -6.20 -0.34 17.62
C GLY A 464 -5.03 0.39 16.96
N LEU A 465 -4.85 0.25 15.65
CA LEU A 465 -3.86 1.00 14.87
C LEU A 465 -4.36 2.39 14.49
N VAL A 466 -5.67 2.56 14.35
CA VAL A 466 -6.33 3.84 14.09
C VAL A 466 -7.22 4.21 15.27
N GLY A 467 -7.04 5.42 15.79
CA GLY A 467 -7.91 5.98 16.83
C GLY A 467 -9.12 6.69 16.21
N SER A 468 -9.80 7.55 16.97
CA SER A 468 -10.98 8.27 16.46
C SER A 468 -10.68 9.24 15.32
N LYS A 469 -9.46 9.78 15.23
CA LYS A 469 -9.12 10.85 14.28
C LYS A 469 -7.76 10.70 13.58
N GLU A 470 -6.90 9.81 14.04
CA GLU A 470 -5.55 9.63 13.51
C GLU A 470 -4.96 8.27 13.92
N PRO A 471 -3.89 7.82 13.25
CA PRO A 471 -3.15 6.64 13.67
C PRO A 471 -2.70 6.73 15.12
N THR A 472 -2.81 5.62 15.85
CA THR A 472 -2.28 5.51 17.21
C THR A 472 -0.75 5.41 17.18
N LYS A 473 -0.11 5.44 18.35
CA LYS A 473 1.34 5.15 18.46
C LYS A 473 1.71 3.80 17.84
N ASN A 474 0.83 2.80 17.98
CA ASN A 474 1.03 1.49 17.35
C ASN A 474 0.84 1.58 15.84
N GLY A 475 -0.19 2.28 15.36
CA GLY A 475 -0.40 2.50 13.92
C GLY A 475 0.80 3.16 13.24
N TYR A 476 1.34 4.23 13.82
CA TYR A 476 2.58 4.86 13.31
C TYR A 476 3.77 3.92 13.35
N PHE A 477 3.94 3.17 14.44
CA PHE A 477 5.01 2.20 14.57
C PHE A 477 4.97 1.11 13.49
N PHE A 478 3.82 0.47 13.27
CA PHE A 478 3.70 -0.60 12.27
C PHE A 478 3.77 -0.09 10.83
N ALA A 479 3.24 1.11 10.55
CA ALA A 479 3.45 1.78 9.27
C ALA A 479 4.93 2.08 9.02
N ASN A 480 5.67 2.49 10.05
CA ASN A 480 7.12 2.70 9.97
C ASN A 480 7.87 1.38 9.79
N LEU A 481 7.52 0.36 10.57
CA LEU A 481 8.10 -0.98 10.48
C LEU A 481 7.97 -1.53 9.07
N ALA A 482 6.77 -1.52 8.50
CA ALA A 482 6.51 -1.99 7.13
C ALA A 482 7.46 -1.34 6.11
N GLU A 483 7.84 -0.10 6.32
CA GLU A 483 8.63 0.66 5.37
C GLU A 483 10.13 0.45 5.47
N HIS A 484 10.64 0.08 6.66
CA HIS A 484 12.07 0.01 6.94
C HIS A 484 12.58 -1.41 7.20
N ILE A 485 11.67 -2.37 7.40
CA ILE A 485 12.03 -3.75 7.68
C ILE A 485 12.62 -4.42 6.44
N GLU A 486 13.73 -5.14 6.61
CA GLU A 486 14.23 -6.02 5.57
C GLU A 486 13.36 -7.27 5.50
N ARG A 487 13.02 -7.70 4.28
CA ARG A 487 12.16 -8.85 4.04
C ARG A 487 12.92 -10.00 3.41
N LEU A 488 12.66 -11.19 3.94
CA LEU A 488 12.99 -12.46 3.33
C LEU A 488 11.69 -13.20 2.98
N PRO A 489 11.64 -13.91 1.85
CA PRO A 489 10.44 -14.59 1.41
C PRO A 489 10.18 -15.85 2.23
N LEU A 490 8.90 -16.02 2.57
CA LEU A 490 8.30 -17.30 2.89
C LEU A 490 7.14 -17.50 1.91
N ILE A 491 7.16 -18.65 1.23
CA ILE A 491 6.03 -19.13 0.44
C ILE A 491 5.81 -20.58 0.84
N THR A 492 4.72 -20.83 1.53
CA THR A 492 4.22 -22.18 1.83
C THR A 492 3.58 -22.79 0.59
N LYS A 493 3.37 -24.11 0.60
CA LYS A 493 2.63 -24.82 -0.45
C LYS A 493 1.26 -24.20 -0.72
N PHE A 494 0.57 -23.78 0.35
CA PHE A 494 -0.76 -23.18 0.25
C PHE A 494 -0.69 -21.78 -0.37
N GLU A 495 0.20 -20.91 0.12
CA GLU A 495 0.40 -19.57 -0.45
C GLU A 495 0.84 -19.64 -1.91
N ARG A 496 1.66 -20.64 -2.31
CA ARG A 496 2.00 -20.86 -3.71
C ARG A 496 0.78 -21.17 -4.57
N THR A 497 -0.14 -22.01 -4.08
CA THR A 497 -1.40 -22.30 -4.77
C THR A 497 -2.21 -21.02 -4.97
N VAL A 498 -2.34 -20.20 -3.92
CA VAL A 498 -3.04 -18.90 -3.99
C VAL A 498 -2.34 -17.97 -4.98
N PHE A 499 -1.02 -17.81 -4.87
CA PHE A 499 -0.21 -16.93 -5.71
C PHE A 499 -0.30 -17.30 -7.19
N SER A 500 -0.28 -18.59 -7.52
CA SER A 500 -0.40 -19.07 -8.92
C SER A 500 -1.74 -18.74 -9.61
N LEU A 501 -2.76 -18.31 -8.86
CA LEU A 501 -4.04 -17.89 -9.41
C LEU A 501 -4.10 -16.39 -9.75
N ILE A 502 -3.07 -15.62 -9.38
CA ILE A 502 -3.00 -14.17 -9.54
C ILE A 502 -2.18 -13.88 -10.80
N PRO A 503 -2.78 -13.38 -11.89
CA PRO A 503 -2.03 -12.96 -13.06
C PRO A 503 -1.34 -11.62 -12.81
N GLU A 504 -0.28 -11.35 -13.58
CA GLU A 504 0.51 -10.10 -13.48
C GLU A 504 -0.37 -8.83 -13.42
N LYS A 505 -1.39 -8.78 -14.29
CA LYS A 505 -2.28 -7.63 -14.47
C LYS A 505 -3.71 -7.92 -14.03
N GLY A 506 -3.91 -8.46 -12.83
CA GLY A 506 -5.21 -8.34 -12.17
C GLY A 506 -6.03 -9.63 -12.05
N ALA A 507 -6.14 -10.15 -10.83
CA ALA A 507 -7.27 -10.97 -10.39
C ALA A 507 -8.11 -10.18 -9.38
N ASN A 508 -9.35 -10.58 -9.15
CA ASN A 508 -10.15 -10.07 -8.04
C ASN A 508 -10.03 -11.01 -6.83
N ILE A 509 -10.02 -10.46 -5.61
CA ILE A 509 -10.09 -11.25 -4.36
C ILE A 509 -11.19 -12.33 -4.43
N ASN A 510 -12.39 -11.95 -4.85
CA ASN A 510 -13.53 -12.87 -4.93
C ASN A 510 -13.32 -13.98 -5.97
N GLU A 511 -12.61 -13.71 -7.07
CA GLU A 511 -12.28 -14.73 -8.08
C GLU A 511 -11.29 -15.77 -7.54
N VAL A 512 -10.33 -15.34 -6.72
CA VAL A 512 -9.38 -16.25 -6.07
C VAL A 512 -10.11 -17.10 -5.02
N ILE A 513 -10.97 -16.47 -4.22
CA ILE A 513 -11.81 -17.17 -3.23
C ILE A 513 -12.71 -18.19 -3.91
N ASP A 514 -13.43 -17.81 -4.96
CA ASP A 514 -14.36 -18.69 -5.67
C ASP A 514 -13.69 -19.93 -6.26
N LYS A 515 -12.43 -19.84 -6.68
CA LYS A 515 -11.66 -20.99 -7.19
C LYS A 515 -11.19 -21.96 -6.11
N LEU A 516 -11.12 -21.51 -4.86
CA LEU A 516 -10.51 -22.25 -3.75
C LEU A 516 -11.48 -22.60 -2.62
N LYS A 517 -12.68 -22.00 -2.58
CA LYS A 517 -13.67 -22.17 -1.50
C LYS A 517 -14.13 -23.60 -1.28
N ASP A 518 -14.10 -24.45 -2.31
CA ASP A 518 -14.46 -25.87 -2.18
C ASP A 518 -13.38 -26.70 -1.47
N GLN A 519 -12.16 -26.15 -1.34
CA GLN A 519 -11.00 -26.83 -0.74
C GLN A 519 -10.53 -26.16 0.55
N PHE A 520 -10.77 -24.86 0.72
CA PHE A 520 -10.24 -24.05 1.82
C PHE A 520 -11.26 -23.00 2.26
N GLU A 521 -11.25 -22.71 3.56
CA GLU A 521 -12.05 -21.61 4.13
C GLU A 521 -11.63 -20.25 3.56
N GLU A 522 -12.60 -19.35 3.41
CA GLU A 522 -12.37 -18.00 2.88
C GLU A 522 -11.33 -17.22 3.69
N ASP A 523 -11.43 -17.24 5.02
CA ASP A 523 -10.49 -16.56 5.93
C ASP A 523 -9.05 -17.02 5.71
N ARG A 524 -8.85 -18.31 5.41
CA ARG A 524 -7.53 -18.87 5.13
C ARG A 524 -6.97 -18.32 3.82
N ILE A 525 -7.81 -18.16 2.80
CA ILE A 525 -7.41 -17.60 1.50
C ILE A 525 -7.07 -16.11 1.64
N ARG A 526 -7.92 -15.34 2.34
CA ARG A 526 -7.67 -13.92 2.65
C ARG A 526 -6.36 -13.74 3.40
N PHE A 527 -6.14 -14.58 4.40
CA PHE A 527 -4.91 -14.60 5.17
C PHE A 527 -3.66 -14.83 4.31
N ALA A 528 -3.69 -15.80 3.37
CA ALA A 528 -2.58 -16.00 2.46
C ALA A 528 -2.33 -14.81 1.54
N LEU A 529 -3.40 -14.13 1.09
CA LEU A 529 -3.26 -12.88 0.32
C LEU A 529 -2.60 -11.77 1.16
N GLU A 530 -3.00 -11.60 2.41
CA GLU A 530 -2.38 -10.63 3.33
C GLU A 530 -0.89 -10.92 3.55
N LYS A 531 -0.51 -12.19 3.77
CA LYS A 531 0.90 -12.60 3.91
C LYS A 531 1.71 -12.34 2.63
N LEU A 532 1.14 -12.63 1.45
CA LEU A 532 1.78 -12.34 0.16
C LEU A 532 1.95 -10.82 -0.06
N GLU A 533 0.97 -10.02 0.36
CA GLU A 533 1.02 -8.56 0.27
C GLU A 533 2.03 -7.95 1.26
N ALA A 534 2.04 -8.39 2.52
CA ALA A 534 2.99 -7.93 3.53
C ALA A 534 4.44 -8.24 3.14
N ARG A 535 4.67 -9.33 2.38
CA ARG A 535 5.95 -9.69 1.77
C ARG A 535 6.24 -8.95 0.46
N HIS A 536 5.35 -8.05 0.04
CA HIS A 536 5.45 -7.25 -1.17
C HIS A 536 5.55 -8.08 -2.46
N LEU A 537 4.89 -9.24 -2.52
CA LEU A 537 4.78 -10.04 -3.76
C LEU A 537 3.55 -9.63 -4.58
N ILE A 538 2.48 -9.21 -3.91
CA ILE A 538 1.26 -8.69 -4.54
C ILE A 538 0.89 -7.35 -3.93
N GLU A 539 0.03 -6.60 -4.62
CA GLU A 539 -0.68 -5.45 -4.06
C GLU A 539 -2.18 -5.66 -4.22
N ILE A 540 -2.93 -5.54 -3.12
CA ILE A 540 -4.39 -5.50 -3.13
C ILE A 540 -4.80 -4.04 -3.25
N LEU A 541 -5.45 -3.70 -4.36
CA LEU A 541 -5.86 -2.35 -4.71
C LEU A 541 -7.15 -1.95 -3.98
N PRO A 542 -7.43 -0.64 -3.83
CA PRO A 542 -8.60 -0.16 -3.09
C PRO A 542 -9.96 -0.65 -3.64
N ASP A 543 -10.01 -1.04 -4.92
CA ASP A 543 -11.23 -1.51 -5.59
C ASP A 543 -11.46 -3.03 -5.47
N GLY A 544 -10.54 -3.75 -4.81
CA GLY A 544 -10.57 -5.20 -4.61
C GLY A 544 -9.82 -6.02 -5.66
N ASN A 545 -9.18 -5.38 -6.65
CA ASN A 545 -8.26 -6.06 -7.55
C ASN A 545 -6.92 -6.39 -6.85
N ILE A 546 -6.22 -7.38 -7.39
CA ILE A 546 -4.92 -7.87 -6.94
C ILE A 546 -3.99 -7.90 -8.14
N ILE A 547 -2.82 -7.28 -8.02
CA ILE A 547 -1.78 -7.31 -9.05
C ILE A 547 -0.46 -7.84 -8.46
N GLU A 548 0.42 -8.34 -9.32
CA GLU A 548 1.78 -8.66 -8.91
C GLU A 548 2.64 -7.39 -8.82
N THR A 549 3.46 -7.30 -7.77
CA THR A 549 4.54 -6.31 -7.72
C THR A 549 5.69 -6.73 -8.63
N GLU A 550 6.68 -5.87 -8.84
CA GLU A 550 7.90 -6.27 -9.56
C GLU A 550 8.65 -7.41 -8.87
N ALA A 551 8.59 -7.50 -7.53
CA ALA A 551 9.12 -8.64 -6.79
C ALA A 551 8.28 -9.91 -7.04
N GLY A 552 6.95 -9.77 -7.07
CA GLY A 552 6.01 -10.84 -7.42
C GLY A 552 6.31 -11.46 -8.78
N LYS A 553 6.46 -10.66 -9.82
CA LYS A 553 6.75 -11.12 -11.19
C LYS A 553 8.05 -11.92 -11.28
N LEU A 554 9.08 -11.51 -10.54
CA LEU A 554 10.35 -12.24 -10.48
C LEU A 554 10.22 -13.54 -9.67
N MET A 555 9.46 -13.50 -8.57
CA MET A 555 9.15 -14.65 -7.74
C MET A 555 8.36 -15.71 -8.52
N ASP A 556 7.34 -15.32 -9.27
CA ASP A 556 6.53 -16.24 -10.09
C ASP A 556 7.40 -16.95 -11.15
N LYS A 557 8.25 -16.18 -11.84
CA LYS A 557 9.26 -16.74 -12.76
C LYS A 557 10.22 -17.71 -12.05
N ALA A 558 10.70 -17.38 -10.85
CA ALA A 558 11.55 -18.26 -10.06
C ALA A 558 10.82 -19.56 -9.67
N LEU A 559 9.52 -19.49 -9.37
CA LEU A 559 8.68 -20.62 -8.96
C LEU A 559 8.20 -21.50 -10.11
N SER A 560 8.22 -21.02 -11.36
CA SER A 560 7.71 -21.73 -12.55
C SER A 560 8.27 -23.16 -12.73
N GLY A 561 9.53 -23.39 -12.31
CA GLY A 561 10.21 -24.69 -12.40
C GLY A 561 10.18 -25.53 -11.13
N VAL A 562 9.59 -25.04 -10.04
CA VAL A 562 9.66 -25.66 -8.72
C VAL A 562 8.60 -26.78 -8.60
N PRO A 563 8.92 -27.98 -8.08
CA PRO A 563 7.91 -29.03 -7.88
C PRO A 563 6.77 -28.60 -6.94
N THR A 564 5.53 -28.96 -7.25
CA THR A 564 4.32 -28.55 -6.47
C THR A 564 4.16 -29.28 -5.13
N GLY A 565 4.94 -30.34 -4.89
CA GLY A 565 4.88 -31.15 -3.68
C GLY A 565 5.63 -30.58 -2.46
N LEU A 566 6.46 -29.55 -2.64
CA LEU A 566 7.28 -28.99 -1.56
C LEU A 566 6.43 -28.20 -0.57
N GLY A 567 6.63 -28.44 0.74
CA GLY A 567 5.92 -27.74 1.81
C GLY A 567 6.28 -26.25 1.92
N PHE A 568 7.57 -25.95 1.83
CA PHE A 568 8.12 -24.58 1.86
C PHE A 568 9.01 -24.36 0.63
N PRO A 569 8.45 -24.20 -0.58
CA PRO A 569 9.24 -24.00 -1.80
C PRO A 569 10.19 -22.80 -1.73
N VAL A 570 9.90 -21.80 -0.88
CA VAL A 570 10.79 -20.68 -0.56
C VAL A 570 10.70 -20.39 0.92
N ASN A 571 11.84 -20.21 1.59
CA ASN A 571 11.92 -19.77 2.98
C ASN A 571 13.20 -18.93 3.24
N PRO A 572 13.29 -18.21 4.36
CA PRO A 572 14.43 -17.32 4.66
C PRO A 572 15.77 -18.05 4.71
N LEU A 573 15.81 -19.27 5.28
CA LEU A 573 17.03 -20.05 5.46
C LEU A 573 17.63 -20.44 4.11
N LEU A 574 16.78 -20.89 3.17
CA LEU A 574 17.15 -21.16 1.79
C LEU A 574 17.74 -19.91 1.12
N VAL A 575 17.15 -18.74 1.31
CA VAL A 575 17.67 -17.49 0.74
C VAL A 575 19.01 -17.11 1.35
N ARG A 576 19.22 -17.31 2.66
CA ARG A 576 20.54 -17.11 3.29
C ARG A 576 21.60 -18.02 2.68
N VAL A 577 21.27 -19.29 2.41
CA VAL A 577 22.15 -20.20 1.68
C VAL A 577 22.45 -19.69 0.27
N LEU A 578 21.43 -19.27 -0.50
CA LEU A 578 21.64 -18.74 -1.85
C LEU A 578 22.50 -17.48 -1.87
N ARG A 579 22.29 -16.55 -0.91
CA ARG A 579 23.12 -15.34 -0.75
C ARG A 579 24.58 -15.71 -0.45
N ALA A 580 24.81 -16.60 0.51
CA ALA A 580 26.15 -17.06 0.86
C ALA A 580 26.86 -17.77 -0.30
N LEU A 581 26.13 -18.60 -1.06
CA LEU A 581 26.66 -19.26 -2.26
C LEU A 581 26.97 -18.25 -3.38
N ARG A 582 26.16 -17.19 -3.54
CA ARG A 582 26.39 -16.12 -4.51
C ARG A 582 27.67 -15.35 -4.18
N GLU A 583 27.90 -15.08 -2.90
CA GLU A 583 29.07 -14.35 -2.41
C GLU A 583 30.39 -15.10 -2.61
N VAL A 584 30.42 -16.42 -2.36
CA VAL A 584 31.63 -17.24 -2.55
C VAL A 584 31.79 -17.78 -3.98
N GLY A 585 30.84 -17.49 -4.86
CA GLY A 585 30.78 -17.99 -6.22
C GLY A 585 31.33 -17.00 -7.25
N THR A 586 31.45 -17.44 -8.50
CA THR A 586 31.82 -16.56 -9.63
C THR A 586 30.65 -16.45 -10.59
N LEU A 587 30.25 -15.22 -10.94
CA LEU A 587 29.15 -14.94 -11.87
C LEU A 587 29.58 -15.17 -13.33
N TYR A 588 28.85 -16.01 -14.04
CA TYR A 588 29.00 -16.25 -15.47
C TYR A 588 27.85 -15.57 -16.22
N VAL A 589 28.07 -14.31 -16.61
CA VAL A 589 27.04 -13.42 -17.19
C VAL A 589 26.33 -14.03 -18.40
N LYS A 590 27.06 -14.71 -19.30
CA LYS A 590 26.49 -15.33 -20.50
C LYS A 590 25.53 -16.49 -20.21
N GLU A 591 25.77 -17.22 -19.11
CA GLU A 591 24.99 -18.41 -18.73
C GLU A 591 23.91 -18.08 -17.69
N ARG A 592 23.88 -16.85 -17.15
CA ARG A 592 23.05 -16.45 -16.01
C ARG A 592 23.15 -17.46 -14.86
N LYS A 593 24.38 -17.81 -14.49
CA LYS A 593 24.67 -18.76 -13.41
C LYS A 593 25.82 -18.26 -12.54
N VAL A 594 25.82 -18.69 -11.28
CA VAL A 594 26.95 -18.49 -10.37
C VAL A 594 27.57 -19.84 -10.09
N ARG A 595 28.83 -20.08 -10.48
CA ARG A 595 29.52 -21.36 -10.20
C ARG A 595 30.19 -21.31 -8.85
N ILE A 596 30.08 -22.40 -8.11
CA ILE A 596 30.59 -22.56 -6.74
C ILE A 596 31.58 -23.73 -6.74
N LEU A 597 32.79 -23.49 -6.27
CA LEU A 597 33.78 -24.54 -6.09
C LEU A 597 33.44 -25.34 -4.81
N PRO A 598 33.56 -26.68 -4.79
CA PRO A 598 33.22 -27.48 -3.60
C PRO A 598 33.95 -27.05 -2.33
N LYS A 599 35.19 -26.57 -2.45
CA LYS A 599 35.97 -26.04 -1.32
C LYS A 599 35.36 -24.79 -0.66
N ASN A 600 34.55 -24.02 -1.39
CA ASN A 600 33.94 -22.78 -0.92
C ASN A 600 32.64 -23.03 -0.14
N ILE A 601 32.09 -24.26 -0.14
CA ILE A 601 30.85 -24.58 0.60
C ILE A 601 31.03 -24.39 2.11
N LYS A 602 32.23 -24.68 2.64
CA LYS A 602 32.53 -24.42 4.06
C LYS A 602 32.48 -22.93 4.41
N GLU A 603 32.93 -22.07 3.49
CA GLU A 603 32.86 -20.63 3.67
C GLU A 603 31.42 -20.12 3.54
N ALA A 604 30.64 -20.66 2.60
CA ALA A 604 29.21 -20.34 2.49
C ALA A 604 28.42 -20.73 3.75
N LEU A 605 28.73 -21.86 4.39
CA LEU A 605 28.13 -22.23 5.69
C LEU A 605 28.42 -21.19 6.77
N LYS A 606 29.65 -20.66 6.80
CA LYS A 606 30.05 -19.64 7.76
C LYS A 606 29.34 -18.31 7.49
N ILE A 607 29.29 -17.88 6.23
CA ILE A 607 28.62 -16.64 5.81
C ILE A 607 27.11 -16.72 6.06
N SER A 608 26.49 -17.87 5.83
CA SER A 608 25.04 -18.01 6.03
C SER A 608 24.65 -17.87 7.51
N GLY A 609 25.57 -18.14 8.45
CA GLY A 609 25.33 -18.08 9.89
C GLY A 609 24.31 -19.10 10.40
N LEU A 610 24.16 -20.22 9.69
CA LEU A 610 23.22 -21.29 10.03
C LEU A 610 23.95 -22.42 10.76
N SER A 611 23.21 -23.23 11.53
CA SER A 611 23.74 -24.51 11.99
C SER A 611 24.04 -25.42 10.80
N LYS A 612 24.94 -26.38 11.00
CA LYS A 612 25.32 -27.32 9.93
C LYS A 612 24.10 -28.06 9.36
N ASP A 613 23.20 -28.48 10.24
CA ASP A 613 22.00 -29.22 9.86
C ASP A 613 21.01 -28.32 9.12
N ALA A 614 20.72 -27.11 9.65
CA ALA A 614 19.84 -26.15 8.98
C ALA A 614 20.37 -25.70 7.61
N PHE A 615 21.68 -25.53 7.47
CA PHE A 615 22.32 -25.23 6.19
C PHE A 615 22.16 -26.38 5.19
N GLN A 616 22.38 -27.62 5.63
CA GLN A 616 22.28 -28.79 4.78
C GLN A 616 20.83 -29.01 4.32
N ASP A 617 19.86 -28.89 5.22
CA ASP A 617 18.43 -29.00 4.90
C ASP A 617 17.99 -27.92 3.90
N ALA A 618 18.42 -26.67 4.11
CA ALA A 618 18.13 -25.56 3.22
C ALA A 618 18.81 -25.73 1.84
N LEU A 619 20.03 -26.29 1.80
CA LEU A 619 20.75 -26.60 0.56
C LEU A 619 20.07 -27.73 -0.22
N GLU A 620 19.61 -28.78 0.46
CA GLU A 620 18.86 -29.88 -0.15
C GLU A 620 17.52 -29.42 -0.70
N LEU A 621 16.81 -28.58 0.05
CA LEU A 621 15.58 -27.94 -0.41
C LEU A 621 15.83 -27.06 -1.63
N ALA A 622 16.92 -26.28 -1.65
CA ALA A 622 17.28 -25.44 -2.80
C ALA A 622 17.57 -26.27 -4.06
N ARG A 623 18.17 -27.46 -3.91
CA ARG A 623 18.35 -28.42 -5.02
C ARG A 623 17.02 -29.02 -5.47
N ALA A 624 16.19 -29.46 -4.53
CA ALA A 624 14.88 -30.04 -4.82
C ALA A 624 13.95 -29.04 -5.52
N ALA A 625 14.06 -27.76 -5.18
CA ALA A 625 13.34 -26.68 -5.84
C ALA A 625 13.96 -26.23 -7.17
N GLY A 626 15.18 -26.69 -7.50
CA GLY A 626 15.85 -26.35 -8.76
C GLY A 626 16.58 -25.01 -8.80
N TYR A 627 16.66 -24.28 -7.67
CA TYR A 627 17.38 -23.01 -7.58
C TYR A 627 18.90 -23.19 -7.71
N ILE A 628 19.41 -24.36 -7.30
CA ILE A 628 20.82 -24.72 -7.44
C ILE A 628 20.96 -26.09 -8.11
N GLY A 629 22.00 -26.24 -8.92
CA GLY A 629 22.49 -27.53 -9.40
C GLY A 629 23.54 -28.13 -8.47
N GLU A 630 24.39 -29.00 -8.99
CA GLU A 630 25.49 -29.61 -8.20
C GLU A 630 26.53 -28.57 -7.76
N THR A 631 26.88 -27.65 -8.67
CA THR A 631 28.00 -26.69 -8.48
C THR A 631 27.64 -25.27 -8.92
N SER A 632 26.35 -24.94 -9.06
CA SER A 632 25.94 -23.60 -9.47
C SER A 632 24.59 -23.17 -8.95
N ILE A 633 24.40 -21.87 -8.75
CA ILE A 633 23.08 -21.24 -8.70
C ILE A 633 22.57 -21.11 -10.14
N ASN A 634 21.36 -21.60 -10.37
CA ASN A 634 20.68 -21.57 -11.67
C ASN A 634 19.94 -20.24 -11.86
N GLU A 635 19.36 -20.02 -13.05
CA GLU A 635 18.61 -18.79 -13.35
C GLU A 635 17.45 -18.56 -12.38
N GLN A 636 16.71 -19.61 -12.01
CA GLN A 636 15.63 -19.54 -11.02
C GLN A 636 16.12 -19.06 -9.66
N GLY A 637 17.31 -19.51 -9.23
CA GLY A 637 17.92 -19.08 -7.98
C GLY A 637 18.37 -17.61 -8.03
N LEU A 638 18.82 -17.13 -9.19
CA LEU A 638 19.17 -15.71 -9.38
C LEU A 638 17.92 -14.82 -9.43
N LEU A 639 16.86 -15.26 -10.11
CA LEU A 639 15.56 -14.58 -10.13
C LEU A 639 14.96 -14.48 -8.73
N LEU A 640 15.08 -15.55 -7.92
CA LEU A 640 14.67 -15.52 -6.52
C LEU A 640 15.47 -14.45 -5.75
N LEU A 641 16.79 -14.43 -5.87
CA LEU A 641 17.61 -13.41 -5.20
C LEU A 641 17.28 -11.98 -5.66
N GLU A 642 17.00 -11.78 -6.95
CA GLU A 642 16.58 -10.48 -7.50
C GLU A 642 15.19 -10.08 -6.99
N ALA A 643 14.26 -11.03 -6.85
CA ALA A 643 12.96 -10.79 -6.22
C ALA A 643 13.14 -10.30 -4.79
N VAL A 644 13.99 -10.96 -3.99
CA VAL A 644 14.27 -10.57 -2.60
C VAL A 644 14.83 -9.15 -2.50
N GLU A 645 15.71 -8.75 -3.41
CA GLU A 645 16.23 -7.38 -3.46
C GLU A 645 15.14 -6.33 -3.71
N LYS A 646 13.97 -6.70 -4.26
CA LYS A 646 12.83 -5.82 -4.50
C LYS A 646 11.70 -5.96 -3.47
N MET A 647 11.80 -6.90 -2.54
CA MET A 647 10.81 -7.09 -1.46
C MET A 647 11.00 -6.09 -0.31
N SER A 648 11.99 -5.21 -0.35
CA SER A 648 12.24 -4.22 0.71
C SER A 648 12.45 -2.84 0.11
N SER A 649 12.12 -1.80 0.87
CA SER A 649 12.40 -0.43 0.48
C SER A 649 13.90 -0.23 0.26
N LYS A 650 14.29 0.33 -0.90
CA LYS A 650 15.70 0.64 -1.22
C LYS A 650 16.13 2.05 -0.82
N LYS A 651 15.24 2.86 -0.24
CA LYS A 651 15.52 4.25 0.14
C LYS A 651 15.42 4.38 1.65
N ASP A 652 16.31 5.19 2.23
CA ASP A 652 16.02 5.87 3.50
C ASP A 652 14.74 6.65 3.27
N LEU A 653 13.62 6.07 3.67
CA LEU A 653 12.35 6.74 3.70
C LEU A 653 12.49 7.73 4.86
N VAL A 654 12.34 9.03 4.61
CA VAL A 654 12.31 10.01 5.70
C VAL A 654 11.24 9.53 6.69
N SER A 655 11.73 9.09 7.84
CA SER A 655 11.00 8.26 8.78
C SER A 655 10.07 9.15 9.61
N TYR A 656 8.82 8.71 9.81
CA TYR A 656 7.87 9.39 10.70
C TYR A 656 8.38 9.44 12.17
N HIS A 657 9.39 8.64 12.52
CA HIS A 657 10.03 8.67 13.84
C HIS A 657 11.08 9.77 14.00
N GLU A 658 11.75 10.20 12.93
CA GLU A 658 12.62 11.39 12.97
C GLU A 658 11.81 12.71 13.04
N ILE A 659 10.47 12.59 13.07
CA ILE A 659 9.49 13.67 12.94
C ILE A 659 8.72 13.92 14.27
N LEU A 660 8.89 13.06 15.28
CA LEU A 660 8.14 13.13 16.55
C LEU A 660 9.01 13.06 17.81
N ASP A 661 10.30 12.73 17.69
CA ASP A 661 11.31 13.01 18.72
C ASP A 661 11.92 14.40 18.45
#